data_AF-A0A433SGR5-F1
#
_entry.id   AF-A0A433SGR5-F1
#
_cell.length_a   1.000
_cell.length_b   1.000
_cell.length_c   1.000
_cell.angle_alpha   90.00
_cell.angle_beta   90.00
_cell.angle_gamma   90.00
#
_symmetry.space_group_name_H-M   'P 1'
#
loop_
_entity.id
_entity.type
_entity.pdbx_description
1 polymer ?
#
loop_
_entity_poly.entity_id
_entity_poly.type
_entity_poly.pdbx_seq_one_letter_code
_entity_poly.pdbx_strand_id
1 'polypeptide(L)'
;MIYSTIQKNQRPLGAAGRHAKSLPLSAISLALVGLIGTSLIFENAQATTFYTADSSNATTSTVGLSSGNLGSSTISNPSGLTSGSYNYNYAAIIFTSTTSGMFTFGQTFANADTVMILYSGVYDPSNPGAGGLVGNDDTDQANHESAIGSPTSVSCSGSSGLCPQISYSITAGITYTLFVSTFSPGSSLVFPFQFYSTGDVVFGIYSGRTPIDLMQPYYLSSELGVTVDPSFVGGTLKMDLANGIYTDDFTLANITTSTIDQNGNHSVFEGILSDATSGIPGSIVIDNTGTGGSVTFNAVNTYTGTTTINTGATLVIGDSNYPTAALSGGGDVIVNAGGTLGGYGSIAGNVSNTGIVAPGSAASALTTAVPFGQLTIQGDYIGNNGVLRLNAILGDDASSQTDKLAINGNASGTTYVVINSLGGIGGQTVEGIKIIDVGGTSTDNAFVQSGRIVAGTYEYSLVKGTTSGLDPQSWYLTSQYLGNNNNIYVMRPEGGSYIANLSAANTMFNTRLHDRLGETQYTDLITGQDKVTSMWIRYDYGHNRFEDNSGQTSTKSDRSLVQIGGDIAQWSSNGRNRFHLGVMGGYGRTDSDTNAALSGYSSSGKVEGYSVGLYGTWYANQEDKSGLYIDGWLLWNDMNAKVHGQGLYGESYDIKGVTASLEAGYAFQVGQMNENYGIWIQPQAQITWMGMDADDHIEYNGTFVKSNDNNVQTRLGARAYLSNINSSQATRSVVQPYFELNWIHNTKRFNVSMDGTKMRQDGAKDVGEVRLGVEANINQNTSLWLHVGHQMGSDSYRDTTAQFGLKYSF
;
A
#
# COMPACT_ATOMS: atom_id res chain seq x y z
N MET A 1 -14.93 -16.40 -48.27
CA MET A 1 -13.53 -16.85 -48.42
C MET A 1 -13.05 -17.21 -47.03
N ILE A 2 -12.85 -18.50 -46.81
CA ILE A 2 -12.52 -19.14 -45.52
C ILE A 2 -11.03 -18.94 -45.27
N TYR A 3 -10.59 -18.57 -44.06
CA TYR A 3 -9.44 -19.18 -43.38
C TYR A 3 -9.37 -18.76 -41.90
N SER A 4 -9.19 -19.78 -41.08
CA SER A 4 -9.12 -19.88 -39.63
C SER A 4 -7.81 -19.37 -39.02
N THR A 5 -7.81 -19.01 -37.72
CA THR A 5 -6.91 -19.59 -36.69
C THR A 5 -7.45 -19.27 -35.29
N ILE A 6 -7.65 -20.31 -34.48
CA ILE A 6 -8.03 -20.32 -33.05
C ILE A 6 -6.89 -21.00 -32.29
N GLN A 7 -6.48 -20.45 -31.13
CA GLN A 7 -5.93 -21.09 -29.91
C GLN A 7 -5.63 -19.95 -28.92
N LYS A 8 -5.84 -19.98 -27.59
CA LYS A 8 -6.51 -20.84 -26.62
C LYS A 8 -6.45 -20.01 -25.32
N ASN A 9 -7.58 -19.71 -24.69
CA ASN A 9 -7.63 -19.22 -23.32
C ASN A 9 -8.28 -20.32 -22.48
N GLN A 10 -7.61 -20.77 -21.42
CA GLN A 10 -8.20 -21.67 -20.43
C GLN A 10 -8.55 -20.86 -19.17
N ARG A 11 -9.83 -20.87 -18.79
CA ARG A 11 -10.32 -20.66 -17.42
C ARG A 11 -11.24 -21.84 -17.09
N PRO A 12 -11.18 -22.44 -15.90
CA PRO A 12 -12.17 -23.41 -15.47
C PRO A 12 -13.35 -22.73 -14.77
N LEU A 13 -14.55 -23.20 -15.11
CA LEU A 13 -15.83 -23.00 -14.44
C LEU A 13 -16.06 -24.12 -13.42
N GLY A 14 -16.66 -23.78 -12.27
CA GLY A 14 -17.27 -24.71 -11.32
C GLY A 14 -17.86 -23.89 -10.17
N ALA A 15 -19.09 -23.39 -10.29
CA ALA A 15 -20.36 -24.05 -9.98
C ALA A 15 -20.82 -23.81 -8.53
N ALA A 16 -22.07 -23.35 -8.44
CA ALA A 16 -22.74 -22.77 -7.29
C ALA A 16 -23.30 -23.81 -6.30
N GLY A 17 -23.44 -23.40 -5.03
CA GLY A 17 -24.25 -24.08 -4.01
C GLY A 17 -24.58 -23.11 -2.86
N ARG A 18 -25.88 -22.86 -2.64
CA ARG A 18 -26.46 -21.95 -1.63
C ARG A 18 -26.97 -22.73 -0.40
N HIS A 19 -26.93 -22.06 0.76
CA HIS A 19 -27.65 -22.30 2.05
C HIS A 19 -27.21 -23.56 2.87
N ALA A 20 -27.17 -23.60 4.21
CA ALA A 20 -27.78 -22.81 5.28
C ALA A 20 -26.94 -22.92 6.59
N LYS A 21 -27.13 -21.97 7.50
CA LYS A 21 -26.66 -21.98 8.89
C LYS A 21 -27.50 -22.94 9.75
N SER A 22 -26.86 -23.71 10.65
CA SER A 22 -27.47 -24.13 11.93
C SER A 22 -26.38 -24.47 12.96
N LEU A 23 -26.48 -23.84 14.12
CA LEU A 23 -25.71 -24.06 15.36
C LEU A 23 -26.29 -25.27 16.17
N PRO A 24 -25.63 -25.73 17.25
CA PRO A 24 -25.45 -27.14 17.60
C PRO A 24 -26.38 -27.64 18.71
N LEU A 25 -26.37 -28.97 18.97
CA LEU A 25 -26.75 -29.50 20.27
C LEU A 25 -25.96 -30.78 20.63
N SER A 26 -25.52 -30.76 21.89
CA SER A 26 -24.84 -31.74 22.73
C SER A 26 -25.42 -33.16 22.76
N ALA A 27 -24.56 -34.18 23.00
CA ALA A 27 -24.35 -34.75 24.34
C ALA A 27 -23.88 -36.24 24.35
N ILE A 28 -22.80 -36.47 25.10
CA ILE A 28 -22.59 -37.58 26.06
C ILE A 28 -22.38 -39.01 25.51
N SER A 29 -21.15 -39.49 25.65
CA SER A 29 -20.90 -40.76 26.33
C SER A 29 -19.66 -40.67 27.20
N LEU A 30 -19.89 -40.98 28.48
CA LEU A 30 -19.00 -40.95 29.62
C LEU A 30 -18.32 -42.33 29.71
N ALA A 31 -16.98 -42.37 29.73
CA ALA A 31 -16.23 -43.49 30.28
C ALA A 31 -15.06 -42.93 31.09
N LEU A 32 -15.21 -43.05 32.40
CA LEU A 32 -14.27 -42.66 33.44
C LEU A 32 -13.31 -43.84 33.72
N VAL A 33 -12.14 -43.49 34.25
CA VAL A 33 -11.15 -44.29 35.00
C VAL A 33 -9.90 -44.68 34.20
N GLY A 34 -8.82 -43.97 34.51
CA GLY A 34 -7.46 -44.27 34.09
C GLY A 34 -6.48 -43.18 34.53
N LEU A 35 -6.54 -42.77 35.80
CA LEU A 35 -5.53 -41.89 36.41
C LEU A 35 -4.22 -42.67 36.49
N ILE A 36 -3.28 -42.38 35.58
CA ILE A 36 -1.86 -42.62 35.81
C ILE A 36 -1.18 -41.29 35.49
N GLY A 37 -0.88 -40.55 36.57
CA GLY A 37 0.00 -39.41 36.48
C GLY A 37 1.39 -39.90 36.08
N THR A 38 1.81 -39.57 34.86
CA THR A 38 3.22 -39.54 34.51
C THR A 38 3.70 -38.13 34.75
N SER A 39 4.23 -37.94 35.95
CA SER A 39 5.15 -36.86 36.31
C SER A 39 6.19 -36.69 35.20
N LEU A 40 6.14 -35.55 34.50
CA LEU A 40 7.27 -35.02 33.74
C LEU A 40 8.33 -34.63 34.77
N ILE A 41 9.17 -35.59 35.13
CA ILE A 41 10.41 -35.34 35.84
C ILE A 41 11.37 -34.78 34.79
N PHE A 42 11.58 -33.46 34.83
CA PHE A 42 12.78 -32.86 34.27
C PHE A 42 13.98 -33.40 35.06
N GLU A 43 14.61 -34.47 34.59
CA GLU A 43 15.90 -34.92 35.09
C GLU A 43 16.99 -34.37 34.17
N ASN A 44 17.44 -33.16 34.51
CA ASN A 44 18.84 -32.75 34.44
C ASN A 44 18.97 -31.56 35.39
N ALA A 45 18.93 -31.86 36.68
CA ALA A 45 19.28 -30.92 37.73
C ALA A 45 20.77 -30.61 37.59
N GLN A 46 21.12 -29.55 36.85
CA GLN A 46 22.41 -28.89 36.98
C GLN A 46 22.41 -28.17 38.34
N ALA A 47 23.01 -28.79 39.35
CA ALA A 47 23.19 -28.17 40.66
C ALA A 47 24.31 -27.11 40.55
N THR A 48 23.87 -25.86 40.54
CA THR A 48 24.60 -24.60 40.55
C THR A 48 25.40 -24.39 41.83
N THR A 49 26.74 -24.21 41.75
CA THR A 49 27.58 -23.80 42.89
C THR A 49 27.64 -22.28 43.02
N PHE A 50 27.13 -21.75 44.14
CA PHE A 50 27.31 -20.35 44.54
C PHE A 50 28.65 -20.16 45.28
N TYR A 51 29.38 -19.08 45.00
CA TYR A 51 30.66 -18.76 45.61
C TYR A 51 30.60 -17.41 46.36
N THR A 52 31.19 -17.36 47.56
CA THR A 52 31.44 -16.11 48.31
C THR A 52 32.93 -16.02 48.59
N ALA A 53 33.59 -14.95 48.12
CA ALA A 53 34.99 -14.69 48.42
C ALA A 53 35.16 -14.00 49.78
N ASP A 54 36.17 -14.40 50.57
CA ASP A 54 36.68 -13.61 51.68
C ASP A 54 37.62 -12.54 51.13
N SER A 55 37.33 -11.27 51.41
CA SER A 55 38.02 -10.10 50.88
C SER A 55 39.32 -9.73 51.61
N SER A 56 39.84 -10.58 52.50
CA SER A 56 40.90 -10.18 53.44
C SER A 56 42.35 -10.56 53.10
N ASN A 57 42.67 -11.18 51.94
CA ASN A 57 44.08 -11.46 51.61
C ASN A 57 44.42 -11.45 50.11
N ALA A 58 45.36 -10.57 49.71
CA ALA A 58 45.74 -10.31 48.31
C ALA A 58 46.86 -11.21 47.76
N THR A 59 47.19 -12.32 48.43
CA THR A 59 48.18 -13.30 47.93
C THR A 59 47.80 -14.77 48.17
N THR A 60 46.65 -15.01 48.81
CA THR A 60 46.05 -16.33 49.04
C THR A 60 44.54 -16.15 49.15
N SER A 61 43.76 -16.64 48.18
CA SER A 61 42.29 -16.61 48.26
C SER A 61 41.77 -17.97 48.70
N THR A 62 41.23 -18.07 49.93
CA THR A 62 40.58 -19.29 50.43
C THR A 62 39.12 -19.33 49.98
N VAL A 63 38.75 -20.33 49.18
CA VAL A 63 37.37 -20.52 48.69
C VAL A 63 36.72 -21.67 49.44
N GLY A 64 35.76 -21.41 50.33
CA GLY A 64 35.02 -22.45 51.07
C GLY A 64 33.78 -22.92 50.32
N LEU A 65 33.71 -24.20 49.95
CA LEU A 65 32.56 -24.78 49.23
C LEU A 65 31.55 -25.48 50.16
N SER A 66 30.30 -25.75 49.74
CA SER A 66 29.31 -26.55 50.49
C SER A 66 28.68 -27.67 49.63
N SER A 67 28.13 -28.71 50.26
CA SER A 67 27.72 -29.98 49.63
C SER A 67 26.52 -29.93 48.66
N GLY A 68 25.85 -28.77 48.53
CA GLY A 68 24.66 -28.62 47.70
C GLY A 68 24.92 -28.48 46.20
N ASN A 69 26.18 -28.49 45.75
CA ASN A 69 26.48 -28.05 44.39
C ASN A 69 27.61 -28.79 43.65
N LEU A 70 27.37 -30.07 43.44
CA LEU A 70 28.21 -30.96 42.63
C LEU A 70 27.56 -31.23 41.26
N GLY A 71 28.36 -31.13 40.20
CA GLY A 71 28.01 -31.71 38.90
C GLY A 71 28.43 -33.19 38.84
N SER A 72 27.72 -34.00 38.05
CA SER A 72 28.12 -35.38 37.74
C SER A 72 28.20 -35.57 36.22
N SER A 73 29.35 -35.99 35.70
CA SER A 73 29.52 -36.29 34.27
C SER A 73 30.42 -37.51 34.07
N THR A 74 30.28 -38.17 32.92
CA THR A 74 31.16 -39.28 32.52
C THR A 74 32.44 -38.72 31.93
N ILE A 75 33.58 -38.94 32.59
CA ILE A 75 34.88 -38.45 32.13
C ILE A 75 35.61 -39.58 31.43
N SER A 76 36.06 -39.32 30.20
CA SER A 76 37.01 -40.17 29.47
C SER A 76 38.34 -39.43 29.31
N ASN A 77 39.20 -39.60 30.30
CA ASN A 77 40.66 -39.52 30.26
C ASN A 77 41.34 -38.37 29.46
N PRO A 78 41.57 -37.20 30.09
CA PRO A 78 42.50 -36.17 29.57
C PRO A 78 43.97 -36.36 30.00
N SER A 79 44.27 -37.18 31.03
CA SER A 79 45.59 -37.16 31.69
C SER A 79 46.09 -38.48 32.33
N GLY A 80 45.57 -39.64 31.93
CA GLY A 80 46.01 -40.96 32.41
C GLY A 80 45.31 -41.50 33.66
N LEU A 81 44.23 -40.86 34.13
CA LEU A 81 43.64 -41.08 35.46
C LEU A 81 43.01 -42.47 35.66
N THR A 82 42.42 -43.10 34.63
CA THR A 82 42.08 -44.54 34.57
C THR A 82 41.76 -44.95 33.12
N SER A 83 41.78 -46.26 32.81
CA SER A 83 41.30 -46.77 31.52
C SER A 83 39.78 -47.01 31.55
N GLY A 84 38.99 -46.13 30.94
CA GLY A 84 37.52 -46.29 30.80
C GLY A 84 36.74 -44.97 30.84
N SER A 85 35.41 -45.07 30.70
CA SER A 85 34.45 -43.96 30.90
C SER A 85 33.73 -44.16 32.22
N TYR A 86 33.94 -43.29 33.18
CA TYR A 86 33.36 -43.42 34.51
C TYR A 86 32.66 -42.12 34.96
N ASN A 87 31.60 -42.25 35.77
CA ASN A 87 30.93 -41.09 36.35
C ASN A 87 31.71 -40.57 37.54
N TYR A 88 32.09 -39.31 37.47
CA TYR A 88 32.84 -38.62 38.51
C TYR A 88 31.99 -37.45 39.05
N ASN A 89 31.98 -37.31 40.38
CA ASN A 89 31.45 -36.10 41.00
C ASN A 89 32.56 -35.04 40.95
N TYR A 90 32.25 -33.83 40.48
CA TYR A 90 33.26 -32.81 40.29
C TYR A 90 32.81 -31.40 40.70
N ALA A 91 33.79 -30.54 40.95
CA ALA A 91 33.66 -29.10 41.03
C ALA A 91 34.42 -28.46 39.85
N ALA A 92 33.80 -27.50 39.17
CA ALA A 92 34.41 -26.75 38.09
C ALA A 92 34.36 -25.24 38.43
N ILE A 93 35.51 -24.60 38.40
CA ILE A 93 35.72 -23.21 38.81
C ILE A 93 36.24 -22.45 37.60
N ILE A 94 35.43 -21.52 37.08
CA ILE A 94 35.76 -20.74 35.89
C ILE A 94 36.36 -19.40 36.32
N PHE A 95 37.43 -18.99 35.66
CA PHE A 95 38.11 -17.73 35.97
C PHE A 95 38.74 -17.07 34.75
N THR A 96 38.96 -15.77 34.86
CA THR A 96 39.80 -14.98 33.96
C THR A 96 40.84 -14.24 34.81
N SER A 97 42.03 -14.05 34.27
CA SER A 97 43.03 -13.18 34.90
C SER A 97 43.16 -11.88 34.13
N THR A 98 43.39 -10.80 34.87
CA THR A 98 43.74 -9.48 34.35
C THR A 98 45.23 -9.37 34.01
N THR A 99 46.06 -10.35 34.40
CA THR A 99 47.50 -10.38 34.16
C THR A 99 47.95 -11.71 33.56
N SER A 100 48.97 -11.67 32.70
CA SER A 100 49.61 -12.89 32.20
C SER A 100 50.76 -13.28 33.14
N GLY A 101 50.91 -14.56 33.45
CA GLY A 101 51.94 -15.03 34.38
C GLY A 101 51.86 -16.52 34.70
N MET A 102 52.75 -16.99 35.57
CA MET A 102 52.64 -18.36 36.13
C MET A 102 51.70 -18.34 37.33
N PHE A 103 50.68 -19.19 37.30
CA PHE A 103 49.70 -19.33 38.37
C PHE A 103 49.79 -20.75 38.94
N THR A 104 49.70 -20.86 40.25
CA THR A 104 49.62 -22.14 40.95
C THR A 104 48.26 -22.25 41.63
N PHE A 105 47.56 -23.35 41.37
CA PHE A 105 46.28 -23.70 42.00
C PHE A 105 46.47 -24.96 42.84
N GLY A 106 45.94 -24.97 44.07
CA GLY A 106 46.04 -26.14 44.94
C GLY A 106 44.91 -26.21 45.98
N GLN A 107 44.73 -27.37 46.59
CA GLN A 107 43.81 -27.58 47.72
C GLN A 107 44.51 -27.36 49.06
N THR A 108 43.85 -26.67 50.00
CA THR A 108 44.32 -26.56 51.39
C THR A 108 43.75 -27.68 52.29
N PHE A 109 42.69 -28.37 51.85
CA PHE A 109 42.12 -29.51 52.58
C PHE A 109 41.48 -30.51 51.61
N ALA A 110 41.85 -31.79 51.78
CA ALA A 110 41.24 -32.93 51.09
C ALA A 110 41.12 -34.10 52.07
N ASN A 111 39.95 -34.74 52.11
CA ASN A 111 39.68 -35.93 52.93
C ASN A 111 39.44 -37.21 52.10
N ALA A 112 39.55 -37.08 50.79
CA ALA A 112 39.55 -38.15 49.82
C ALA A 112 40.65 -37.84 48.80
N ASP A 113 41.07 -38.85 48.06
CA ASP A 113 42.04 -38.73 46.99
C ASP A 113 41.40 -37.92 45.83
N THR A 114 41.97 -36.76 45.50
CA THR A 114 41.38 -35.80 44.56
C THR A 114 42.31 -35.46 43.41
N VAL A 115 41.71 -35.19 42.26
CA VAL A 115 42.37 -34.81 41.02
C VAL A 115 42.02 -33.39 40.65
N MET A 116 43.00 -32.63 40.15
CA MET A 116 42.84 -31.28 39.64
C MET A 116 43.27 -31.19 38.18
N ILE A 117 42.48 -30.54 37.33
CA ILE A 117 42.77 -30.35 35.90
C ILE A 117 42.44 -28.91 35.53
N LEU A 118 43.31 -28.25 34.77
CA LEU A 118 43.04 -26.95 34.15
C LEU A 118 42.65 -27.13 32.69
N TYR A 119 41.60 -26.46 32.27
CA TYR A 119 41.15 -26.35 30.89
C TYR A 119 41.30 -24.91 30.38
N SER A 120 41.60 -24.74 29.10
CA SER A 120 41.41 -23.49 28.37
C SER A 120 39.94 -23.39 27.97
N GLY A 121 39.33 -22.23 28.21
CA GLY A 121 37.91 -22.02 28.02
C GLY A 121 37.07 -22.62 29.14
N VAL A 122 35.78 -22.82 28.85
CA VAL A 122 34.80 -23.42 29.76
C VAL A 122 34.84 -24.94 29.61
N TYR A 123 34.94 -25.68 30.72
CA TYR A 123 34.86 -27.15 30.70
C TYR A 123 33.52 -27.62 30.12
N ASP A 124 33.58 -28.44 29.06
CA ASP A 124 32.43 -29.09 28.44
C ASP A 124 32.25 -30.52 28.99
N PRO A 125 31.22 -30.79 29.81
CA PRO A 125 30.97 -32.12 30.37
C PRO A 125 30.57 -33.16 29.31
N SER A 126 30.16 -32.75 28.11
CA SER A 126 29.85 -33.65 27.00
C SER A 126 31.10 -34.05 26.19
N ASN A 127 32.20 -33.29 26.32
CA ASN A 127 33.48 -33.54 25.69
C ASN A 127 34.64 -33.26 26.67
N PRO A 128 34.80 -34.11 27.71
CA PRO A 128 35.66 -33.82 28.85
C PRO A 128 37.17 -33.79 28.51
N GLY A 129 37.58 -34.23 27.31
CA GLY A 129 38.98 -34.16 26.88
C GLY A 129 39.34 -32.86 26.17
N ALA A 130 38.36 -32.07 25.71
CA ALA A 130 38.62 -30.87 24.94
C ALA A 130 39.13 -29.72 25.82
N GLY A 131 40.23 -29.09 25.40
CA GLY A 131 40.77 -27.91 26.08
C GLY A 131 41.59 -28.19 27.34
N GLY A 132 41.82 -29.45 27.73
CA GLY A 132 42.68 -29.79 28.88
C GLY A 132 44.12 -29.32 28.66
N LEU A 133 44.67 -28.59 29.63
CA LEU A 133 46.00 -27.96 29.56
C LEU A 133 47.02 -28.67 30.45
N VAL A 134 46.67 -28.86 31.72
CA VAL A 134 47.52 -29.52 32.71
C VAL A 134 46.62 -30.19 33.74
N GLY A 135 47.03 -31.34 34.26
CA GLY A 135 46.32 -32.02 35.34
C GLY A 135 47.29 -32.68 36.29
N ASN A 136 46.86 -32.83 37.53
CA ASN A 136 47.61 -33.51 38.57
C ASN A 136 46.62 -34.17 39.56
N ASP A 137 46.87 -35.43 39.91
CA ASP A 137 46.13 -36.21 40.89
C ASP A 137 46.85 -36.36 42.23
N ASP A 138 48.13 -36.01 42.34
CA ASP A 138 48.89 -36.18 43.58
C ASP A 138 50.04 -35.17 43.72
N THR A 139 50.38 -34.78 44.95
CA THR A 139 51.65 -34.06 45.19
C THR A 139 52.38 -34.70 46.38
N ASP A 140 53.70 -34.87 46.27
CA ASP A 140 54.55 -35.20 47.41
C ASP A 140 54.56 -34.03 48.40
N GLN A 141 54.43 -34.32 49.70
CA GLN A 141 54.53 -33.33 50.79
C GLN A 141 55.82 -32.51 50.71
N ALA A 142 56.90 -33.09 50.17
CA ALA A 142 58.19 -32.43 49.99
C ALA A 142 58.19 -31.33 48.91
N ASN A 143 57.22 -31.36 47.98
CA ASN A 143 57.06 -30.38 46.89
C ASN A 143 55.82 -29.48 47.09
N HIS A 144 55.13 -29.58 48.23
CA HIS A 144 54.26 -28.51 48.72
C HIS A 144 55.18 -27.34 49.09
N GLU A 145 55.59 -26.51 48.13
CA GLU A 145 56.55 -25.44 48.38
C GLU A 145 56.10 -24.58 49.56
N SER A 146 56.77 -24.78 50.70
CA SER A 146 56.69 -23.93 51.87
C SER A 146 57.40 -22.61 51.57
N ALA A 147 56.74 -21.73 50.80
CA ALA A 147 56.87 -20.27 50.83
C ALA A 147 55.96 -19.63 49.75
N ILE A 148 54.77 -19.18 50.17
CA ILE A 148 54.31 -17.77 50.17
C ILE A 148 52.99 -17.77 50.96
N GLY A 149 52.99 -17.13 52.14
CA GLY A 149 51.79 -16.90 52.95
C GLY A 149 50.98 -18.14 53.29
N SER A 150 51.51 -19.02 54.15
CA SER A 150 50.81 -20.23 54.63
C SER A 150 49.32 -19.93 54.91
N PRO A 151 48.36 -20.55 54.20
CA PRO A 151 47.09 -20.85 54.84
C PRO A 151 47.49 -21.61 56.11
N THR A 152 47.14 -21.12 57.28
CA THR A 152 47.65 -21.64 58.58
C THR A 152 47.18 -23.07 58.89
N SER A 153 46.58 -23.77 57.93
CA SER A 153 46.11 -25.15 58.05
C SER A 153 45.97 -25.83 56.68
N VAL A 154 47.07 -26.20 56.03
CA VAL A 154 46.98 -27.26 55.00
C VAL A 154 46.87 -28.60 55.72
N SER A 155 45.68 -29.20 55.72
CA SER A 155 45.40 -30.46 56.42
C SER A 155 44.91 -31.49 55.42
N CYS A 156 45.83 -32.18 54.74
CA CYS A 156 45.51 -33.26 53.80
C CYS A 156 45.20 -34.57 54.55
N SER A 157 44.36 -34.48 55.60
CA SER A 157 43.90 -35.62 56.43
C SER A 157 45.00 -36.60 56.88
N GLY A 158 46.25 -36.14 57.00
CA GLY A 158 47.42 -36.95 57.40
C GLY A 158 48.15 -37.70 56.28
N SER A 159 47.78 -37.54 55.00
CA SER A 159 48.43 -38.17 53.83
C SER A 159 48.80 -37.12 52.78
N SER A 160 50.02 -37.18 52.24
CA SER A 160 50.49 -36.22 51.24
C SER A 160 49.80 -36.36 49.88
N GLY A 161 49.46 -37.58 49.46
CA GLY A 161 48.78 -37.85 48.19
C GLY A 161 47.26 -37.70 48.26
N LEU A 162 46.75 -36.57 48.79
CA LEU A 162 45.31 -36.27 48.76
C LEU A 162 45.01 -34.87 48.20
N CYS A 163 45.99 -33.96 48.22
CA CYS A 163 45.83 -32.56 47.82
C CYS A 163 46.58 -32.31 46.50
N PRO A 164 45.91 -32.27 45.34
CA PRO A 164 46.55 -31.99 44.06
C PRO A 164 46.91 -30.50 43.94
N GLN A 165 48.00 -30.23 43.24
CA GLN A 165 48.43 -28.88 42.86
C GLN A 165 48.82 -28.86 41.37
N ILE A 166 48.43 -27.82 40.65
CA ILE A 166 48.88 -27.58 39.27
C ILE A 166 49.48 -26.18 39.14
N SER A 167 50.49 -26.03 38.27
CA SER A 167 51.04 -24.74 37.90
C SER A 167 51.00 -24.59 36.38
N TYR A 168 50.51 -23.45 35.88
CA TYR A 168 50.39 -23.19 34.45
C TYR A 168 50.60 -21.71 34.11
N SER A 169 51.05 -21.44 32.88
CA SER A 169 51.19 -20.07 32.38
C SER A 169 49.84 -19.55 31.85
N ILE A 170 49.20 -18.67 32.63
CA ILE A 170 47.92 -18.04 32.31
C ILE A 170 48.17 -16.79 31.46
N THR A 171 47.33 -16.60 30.44
CA THR A 171 47.31 -15.39 29.60
C THR A 171 46.13 -14.49 29.98
N ALA A 172 46.39 -13.19 30.17
CA ALA A 172 45.38 -12.19 30.50
C ALA A 172 44.23 -12.17 29.48
N GLY A 173 43.00 -12.01 29.96
CA GLY A 173 41.79 -11.90 29.12
C GLY A 173 41.29 -13.23 28.54
N ILE A 174 41.99 -14.35 28.76
CA ILE A 174 41.53 -15.69 28.37
C ILE A 174 40.78 -16.34 29.55
N THR A 175 39.67 -17.01 29.24
CA THR A 175 38.88 -17.80 30.20
C THR A 175 39.52 -19.18 30.38
N TYR A 176 39.56 -19.65 31.63
CA TYR A 176 40.02 -20.99 32.00
C TYR A 176 39.03 -21.65 32.95
N THR A 177 39.07 -22.99 33.02
CA THR A 177 38.31 -23.78 34.00
C THR A 177 39.22 -24.66 34.83
N LEU A 178 39.21 -24.47 36.14
CA LEU A 178 39.82 -25.36 37.11
C LEU A 178 38.80 -26.44 37.53
N PHE A 179 39.09 -27.67 37.14
CA PHE A 179 38.27 -28.85 37.36
C PHE A 179 38.85 -29.68 38.51
N VAL A 180 38.00 -30.14 39.42
CA VAL A 180 38.40 -30.95 40.57
C VAL A 180 37.45 -32.13 40.74
N SER A 181 37.98 -33.34 40.87
CA SER A 181 37.19 -34.54 41.16
C SER A 181 37.89 -35.44 42.17
N THR A 182 37.27 -36.55 42.56
CA THR A 182 37.95 -37.63 43.28
C THR A 182 38.65 -38.56 42.29
N PHE A 183 39.76 -39.17 42.68
CA PHE A 183 40.46 -40.16 41.85
C PHE A 183 39.57 -41.39 41.58
N SER A 184 38.79 -41.80 42.58
CA SER A 184 37.89 -42.96 42.51
C SER A 184 36.50 -42.60 41.96
N PRO A 185 36.05 -43.19 40.84
CA PRO A 185 34.72 -42.96 40.28
C PRO A 185 33.56 -43.04 41.27
N GLY A 186 32.56 -42.18 41.09
CA GLY A 186 31.33 -42.16 41.90
C GLY A 186 31.50 -41.71 43.35
N SER A 187 32.74 -41.51 43.82
CA SER A 187 33.01 -41.07 45.19
C SER A 187 32.52 -39.63 45.38
N SER A 188 31.89 -39.37 46.52
CA SER A 188 31.42 -38.02 46.83
C SER A 188 32.61 -37.13 47.17
N LEU A 189 32.67 -35.97 46.52
CA LEU A 189 33.48 -34.85 46.98
C LEU A 189 32.88 -34.35 48.31
N VAL A 190 33.65 -34.35 49.40
CA VAL A 190 33.18 -33.95 50.74
C VAL A 190 33.53 -32.50 51.06
N PHE A 191 32.51 -31.74 51.46
CA PHE A 191 32.60 -30.29 51.71
C PHE A 191 32.70 -29.94 53.20
N PRO A 192 33.31 -28.80 53.58
CA PRO A 192 33.83 -27.76 52.70
C PRO A 192 35.20 -28.08 52.08
N PHE A 193 35.33 -27.84 50.77
CA PHE A 193 36.62 -27.82 50.09
C PHE A 193 37.21 -26.42 50.17
N GLN A 194 38.53 -26.34 50.24
CA GLN A 194 39.27 -25.10 50.29
C GLN A 194 40.43 -25.12 49.29
N PHE A 195 40.58 -24.04 48.54
CA PHE A 195 41.62 -23.87 47.50
C PHE A 195 42.44 -22.61 47.73
N TYR A 196 43.60 -22.52 47.07
CA TYR A 196 44.41 -21.31 46.95
C TYR A 196 44.86 -21.08 45.50
N SER A 197 45.14 -19.82 45.18
CA SER A 197 45.77 -19.35 43.94
C SER A 197 46.87 -18.33 44.26
N THR A 198 47.94 -18.30 43.48
CA THR A 198 49.11 -17.41 43.67
C THR A 198 49.11 -16.14 42.80
N GLY A 199 48.05 -15.86 42.03
CA GLY A 199 47.98 -14.67 41.17
C GLY A 199 46.65 -13.91 41.27
N ASP A 200 46.59 -12.72 40.65
CA ASP A 200 45.39 -11.89 40.56
C ASP A 200 44.34 -12.58 39.68
N VAL A 201 43.46 -13.34 40.34
CA VAL A 201 42.36 -14.05 39.69
C VAL A 201 41.06 -13.39 40.09
N VAL A 202 40.24 -13.05 39.10
CA VAL A 202 38.84 -12.70 39.32
C VAL A 202 38.03 -13.96 39.02
N PHE A 203 37.51 -14.60 40.07
CA PHE A 203 36.58 -15.70 39.90
C PHE A 203 35.23 -15.13 39.46
N GLY A 204 34.86 -15.39 38.21
CA GLY A 204 33.62 -14.92 37.61
C GLY A 204 32.46 -15.88 37.84
N ILE A 205 31.24 -15.34 37.92
CA ILE A 205 30.01 -16.14 37.90
C ILE A 205 29.78 -16.57 36.45
N TYR A 206 29.85 -17.87 36.15
CA TYR A 206 29.49 -18.39 34.84
C TYR A 206 28.00 -18.71 34.78
N SER A 207 27.26 -18.01 33.92
CA SER A 207 25.81 -18.17 33.72
C SER A 207 25.44 -19.25 32.70
N GLY A 208 26.42 -19.87 32.00
CA GLY A 208 26.16 -20.78 30.89
C GLY A 208 25.72 -20.10 29.59
N ARG A 209 25.70 -18.76 29.56
CA ARG A 209 25.30 -17.97 28.39
C ARG A 209 26.52 -17.58 27.55
N THR A 210 26.30 -17.46 26.25
CA THR A 210 27.33 -17.04 25.29
C THR A 210 26.95 -15.70 24.66
N PRO A 211 27.90 -14.78 24.47
CA PRO A 211 27.64 -13.57 23.71
C PRO A 211 27.33 -13.93 22.25
N ILE A 212 26.68 -13.00 21.55
CA ILE A 212 26.46 -13.11 20.12
C ILE A 212 27.81 -12.83 19.44
N ASP A 213 28.37 -13.86 18.80
CA ASP A 213 29.72 -13.83 18.23
C ASP A 213 29.80 -14.52 16.85
N LEU A 214 31.01 -14.61 16.29
CA LEU A 214 31.24 -15.20 14.96
C LEU A 214 31.48 -16.72 14.97
N MET A 215 31.41 -17.38 16.13
CA MET A 215 31.63 -18.83 16.28
C MET A 215 30.43 -19.65 15.81
N GLN A 216 29.24 -19.05 15.78
CA GLN A 216 28.03 -19.64 15.21
C GLN A 216 27.58 -18.84 13.98
N PRO A 217 26.89 -19.48 13.00
CA PRO A 217 26.33 -18.76 11.86
C PRO A 217 25.26 -17.75 12.28
N TYR A 218 24.52 -18.04 13.37
CA TYR A 218 23.58 -17.14 14.02
C TYR A 218 23.22 -17.69 15.40
N TYR A 219 22.63 -16.82 16.23
CA TYR A 219 22.01 -17.11 17.50
C TYR A 219 20.51 -16.81 17.41
N LEU A 220 19.66 -17.62 18.04
CA LEU A 220 18.21 -17.42 17.98
C LEU A 220 17.76 -16.39 19.02
N SER A 221 16.87 -15.49 18.62
CA SER A 221 16.32 -14.49 19.53
C SER A 221 15.51 -15.07 20.69
N SER A 222 14.92 -16.26 20.52
CA SER A 222 14.24 -17.00 21.59
C SER A 222 15.15 -17.53 22.70
N GLU A 223 16.47 -17.53 22.48
CA GLU A 223 17.48 -17.99 23.43
C GLU A 223 18.10 -16.86 24.27
N LEU A 224 17.74 -15.60 23.97
CA LEU A 224 18.17 -14.43 24.72
C LEU A 224 17.76 -14.53 26.18
N GLY A 225 18.70 -14.24 27.08
CA GLY A 225 18.46 -14.34 28.51
C GLY A 225 18.28 -15.78 29.01
N VAL A 226 18.52 -16.80 28.17
CA VAL A 226 18.52 -18.22 28.56
C VAL A 226 19.90 -18.83 28.35
N THR A 227 20.32 -18.95 27.09
CA THR A 227 21.64 -19.47 26.66
C THR A 227 22.45 -18.44 25.85
N VAL A 228 21.83 -17.33 25.47
CA VAL A 228 22.47 -16.24 24.73
C VAL A 228 22.42 -14.97 25.56
N ASP A 229 23.57 -14.31 25.70
CA ASP A 229 23.67 -13.00 26.35
C ASP A 229 23.33 -11.89 25.36
N PRO A 230 22.66 -10.80 25.79
CA PRO A 230 22.40 -9.62 24.98
C PRO A 230 23.70 -8.79 24.81
N SER A 231 24.76 -9.39 24.29
CA SER A 231 26.05 -8.77 24.07
C SER A 231 26.58 -9.19 22.71
N PHE A 232 26.68 -8.24 21.80
CA PHE A 232 27.31 -8.45 20.51
C PHE A 232 28.81 -8.25 20.64
N VAL A 233 29.57 -9.31 20.46
CA VAL A 233 31.02 -9.28 20.20
C VAL A 233 31.33 -9.59 18.73
N GLY A 234 30.28 -9.65 17.90
CA GLY A 234 30.26 -9.98 16.49
C GLY A 234 28.95 -10.73 16.16
N GLY A 235 28.89 -11.41 15.01
CA GLY A 235 27.85 -12.40 14.77
C GLY A 235 26.46 -11.87 14.44
N THR A 236 25.52 -12.82 14.35
CA THR A 236 24.14 -12.54 13.93
C THR A 236 23.15 -13.03 14.98
N LEU A 237 22.30 -12.14 15.46
CA LEU A 237 21.07 -12.46 16.17
C LEU A 237 19.94 -12.59 15.16
N LYS A 238 19.37 -13.78 15.04
CA LYS A 238 18.30 -14.09 14.09
C LYS A 238 16.94 -14.06 14.78
N MET A 239 16.06 -13.21 14.28
CA MET A 239 14.70 -13.08 14.82
C MET A 239 13.85 -14.28 14.41
N ASP A 240 13.57 -15.17 15.36
CA ASP A 240 12.81 -16.40 15.14
C ASP A 240 11.39 -16.37 15.70
N LEU A 241 11.07 -15.34 16.49
CA LEU A 241 9.74 -15.11 17.06
C LEU A 241 8.97 -14.05 16.26
N ALA A 242 7.77 -14.40 15.82
CA ALA A 242 6.87 -13.44 15.18
C ALA A 242 6.32 -12.43 16.21
N ASN A 243 6.55 -11.14 15.96
CA ASN A 243 6.21 -10.04 16.89
C ASN A 243 6.92 -10.16 18.25
N GLY A 244 8.15 -10.67 18.27
CA GLY A 244 8.95 -10.78 19.50
C GLY A 244 9.23 -9.42 20.14
N ILE A 245 9.22 -9.35 21.46
CA ILE A 245 9.53 -8.15 22.25
C ILE A 245 10.73 -8.48 23.14
N TYR A 246 11.78 -7.66 23.06
CA TYR A 246 13.07 -7.88 23.74
C TYR A 246 13.34 -6.70 24.68
N THR A 247 13.28 -6.97 25.98
CA THR A 247 13.40 -5.95 27.03
C THR A 247 14.81 -5.82 27.60
N ASP A 248 15.72 -6.73 27.24
CA ASP A 248 17.10 -6.72 27.71
C ASP A 248 17.90 -5.57 27.08
N ASP A 249 18.79 -4.97 27.87
CA ASP A 249 19.79 -4.03 27.36
C ASP A 249 20.88 -4.79 26.61
N PHE A 250 21.30 -4.24 25.48
CA PHE A 250 22.33 -4.81 24.61
C PHE A 250 23.62 -4.01 24.65
N THR A 251 24.74 -4.71 24.56
CA THR A 251 26.07 -4.10 24.39
C THR A 251 26.65 -4.43 23.02
N LEU A 252 27.32 -3.46 22.38
CA LEU A 252 27.93 -3.59 21.05
C LEU A 252 29.46 -3.40 21.15
N ALA A 253 30.23 -4.44 20.88
CA ALA A 253 31.69 -4.34 20.78
C ALA A 253 32.09 -3.52 19.53
N ASN A 254 33.32 -2.98 19.55
CA ASN A 254 33.90 -2.26 18.41
C ASN A 254 34.28 -3.22 17.27
N ILE A 255 33.26 -3.66 16.55
CA ILE A 255 33.33 -4.51 15.38
C ILE A 255 32.18 -4.12 14.45
N THR A 256 32.33 -4.40 13.15
CA THR A 256 31.35 -4.05 12.11
C THR A 256 30.37 -5.18 11.78
N THR A 257 30.48 -6.33 12.44
CA THR A 257 29.76 -7.56 12.09
C THR A 257 28.59 -7.89 13.02
N SER A 258 28.30 -7.07 14.03
CA SER A 258 27.12 -7.24 14.88
C SER A 258 25.85 -7.05 14.04
N THR A 259 25.06 -8.11 13.90
CA THR A 259 23.93 -8.14 12.95
C THR A 259 22.65 -8.58 13.63
N ILE A 260 21.55 -7.87 13.37
CA ILE A 260 20.19 -8.33 13.66
C ILE A 260 19.55 -8.73 12.33
N ASP A 261 19.29 -10.03 12.14
CA ASP A 261 18.60 -10.57 10.97
C ASP A 261 17.10 -10.72 11.26
N GLN A 262 16.28 -9.91 10.60
CA GLN A 262 14.83 -9.91 10.70
C GLN A 262 14.19 -11.25 10.38
N ASN A 263 14.77 -12.01 9.44
CA ASN A 263 14.25 -13.30 9.01
C ASN A 263 12.72 -13.28 8.70
N GLY A 264 12.23 -12.17 8.12
CA GLY A 264 10.82 -11.98 7.79
C GLY A 264 9.89 -11.62 8.97
N ASN A 265 10.41 -11.54 10.20
CA ASN A 265 9.63 -11.29 11.40
C ASN A 265 9.61 -9.81 11.79
N HIS A 266 8.51 -9.39 12.43
CA HIS A 266 8.44 -8.13 13.16
C HIS A 266 8.99 -8.34 14.56
N SER A 267 9.81 -7.41 15.04
CA SER A 267 10.45 -7.49 16.36
C SER A 267 10.60 -6.10 16.97
N VAL A 268 10.43 -6.01 18.29
CA VAL A 268 10.53 -4.76 19.05
C VAL A 268 11.59 -4.91 20.14
N PHE A 269 12.56 -4.00 20.15
CA PHE A 269 13.55 -3.88 21.21
C PHE A 269 13.18 -2.69 22.10
N GLU A 270 12.86 -2.99 23.35
CA GLU A 270 12.55 -1.99 24.39
C GLU A 270 13.76 -1.69 25.28
N GLY A 271 14.76 -2.58 25.31
CA GLY A 271 16.04 -2.31 25.97
C GLY A 271 16.96 -1.41 25.15
N ILE A 272 17.99 -0.89 25.82
CA ILE A 272 18.95 0.06 25.26
C ILE A 272 20.10 -0.69 24.60
N LEU A 273 20.40 -0.39 23.33
CA LEU A 273 21.67 -0.75 22.70
C LEU A 273 22.71 0.32 23.06
N SER A 274 23.85 -0.10 23.61
CA SER A 274 24.95 0.76 24.06
C SER A 274 26.31 0.23 23.61
N ASP A 275 27.33 1.08 23.57
CA ASP A 275 28.71 0.62 23.34
C ASP A 275 29.13 -0.31 24.49
N ALA A 276 29.72 -1.47 24.17
CA ALA A 276 30.23 -2.42 25.17
C ALA A 276 31.31 -1.78 26.05
N THR A 277 32.11 -0.89 25.47
CA THR A 277 33.00 0.00 26.18
C THR A 277 32.61 1.44 25.86
N SER A 278 32.15 2.18 26.86
CA SER A 278 31.67 3.56 26.69
C SER A 278 32.64 4.43 25.87
N GLY A 279 32.13 5.02 24.79
CA GLY A 279 32.89 5.89 23.89
C GLY A 279 33.75 5.15 22.85
N ILE A 280 33.76 3.82 22.85
CA ILE A 280 34.37 3.03 21.78
C ILE A 280 33.25 2.56 20.84
N PRO A 281 33.21 3.03 19.57
CA PRO A 281 32.06 2.83 18.70
C PRO A 281 31.72 1.37 18.43
N GLY A 282 30.56 0.91 18.94
CA GLY A 282 29.92 -0.32 18.51
C GLY A 282 28.96 -0.06 17.35
N SER A 283 29.05 -0.87 16.28
CA SER A 283 28.20 -0.74 15.09
C SER A 283 27.14 -1.84 15.03
N ILE A 284 26.06 -1.61 14.30
CA ILE A 284 24.98 -2.59 14.10
C ILE A 284 24.54 -2.64 12.64
N VAL A 285 24.31 -3.85 12.13
CA VAL A 285 23.75 -4.12 10.81
C VAL A 285 22.35 -4.70 10.97
N ILE A 286 21.38 -4.17 10.22
CA ILE A 286 20.03 -4.73 10.12
C ILE A 286 19.91 -5.44 8.78
N ASP A 287 19.76 -6.75 8.85
CA ASP A 287 19.63 -7.64 7.70
C ASP A 287 18.24 -8.28 7.66
N ASN A 288 17.91 -8.89 6.52
CA ASN A 288 16.71 -9.70 6.38
C ASN A 288 16.94 -10.86 5.41
N THR A 289 17.10 -12.06 5.94
CA THR A 289 17.17 -13.30 5.15
C THR A 289 15.78 -13.82 4.74
N GLY A 290 14.70 -13.25 5.27
CA GLY A 290 13.31 -13.63 4.97
C GLY A 290 12.60 -12.65 4.03
N THR A 291 11.27 -12.68 4.06
CA THR A 291 10.41 -11.78 3.28
C THR A 291 9.51 -10.96 4.20
N GLY A 292 9.58 -9.63 4.12
CA GLY A 292 8.83 -8.73 5.02
C GLY A 292 9.49 -8.62 6.40
N GLY A 293 8.74 -8.23 7.42
CA GLY A 293 9.26 -8.03 8.77
C GLY A 293 9.85 -6.64 9.02
N SER A 294 10.22 -6.38 10.26
CA SER A 294 10.83 -5.13 10.71
C SER A 294 11.52 -5.30 12.06
N VAL A 295 12.54 -4.50 12.34
CA VAL A 295 13.11 -4.29 13.68
C VAL A 295 12.73 -2.90 14.14
N THR A 296 12.11 -2.79 15.31
CA THR A 296 11.73 -1.52 15.94
C THR A 296 12.56 -1.31 17.18
N PHE A 297 13.20 -0.15 17.29
CA PHE A 297 13.90 0.30 18.50
C PHE A 297 13.04 1.34 19.21
N ASN A 298 12.50 0.97 20.38
CA ASN A 298 11.62 1.84 21.18
C ASN A 298 12.34 2.57 22.33
N ALA A 299 13.61 2.25 22.57
CA ALA A 299 14.47 2.90 23.56
C ALA A 299 15.26 4.09 22.99
N VAL A 300 15.93 4.82 23.89
CA VAL A 300 17.02 5.76 23.54
C VAL A 300 18.33 4.99 23.51
N ASN A 301 18.77 4.60 22.32
CA ASN A 301 19.97 3.81 22.09
C ASN A 301 21.20 4.72 22.05
N THR A 302 22.24 4.37 22.81
CA THR A 302 23.37 5.25 23.11
C THR A 302 24.67 4.86 22.41
N TYR A 303 24.69 3.74 21.68
CA TYR A 303 25.85 3.31 20.91
C TYR A 303 26.28 4.36 19.87
N THR A 304 27.58 4.50 19.68
CA THR A 304 28.17 5.61 18.91
C THR A 304 28.63 5.21 17.51
N GLY A 305 28.61 3.92 17.18
CA GLY A 305 28.99 3.41 15.85
C GLY A 305 27.86 3.43 14.82
N THR A 306 28.21 3.06 13.60
CA THR A 306 27.34 3.15 12.42
C THR A 306 26.19 2.15 12.49
N THR A 307 25.01 2.56 12.01
CA THR A 307 23.86 1.70 11.75
C THR A 307 23.71 1.48 10.25
N THR A 308 23.73 0.24 9.78
CA THR A 308 23.55 -0.08 8.35
C THR A 308 22.26 -0.86 8.15
N ILE A 309 21.41 -0.46 7.21
CA ILE A 309 20.16 -1.13 6.88
C ILE A 309 20.29 -1.70 5.47
N ASN A 310 20.29 -3.03 5.35
CA ASN A 310 20.52 -3.72 4.10
C ASN A 310 19.22 -4.00 3.32
N THR A 311 19.40 -4.51 2.11
CA THR A 311 18.30 -4.82 1.18
C THR A 311 17.25 -5.72 1.82
N GLY A 312 15.97 -5.34 1.70
CA GLY A 312 14.84 -6.10 2.24
C GLY A 312 14.61 -5.90 3.74
N ALA A 313 15.53 -5.26 4.46
CA ALA A 313 15.41 -4.99 5.88
C ALA A 313 14.69 -3.66 6.14
N THR A 314 13.89 -3.62 7.21
CA THR A 314 13.20 -2.41 7.69
C THR A 314 13.57 -2.09 9.14
N LEU A 315 14.21 -0.95 9.39
CA LEU A 315 14.47 -0.43 10.73
C LEU A 315 13.48 0.71 11.07
N VAL A 316 12.88 0.64 12.25
CA VAL A 316 11.95 1.65 12.78
C VAL A 316 12.54 2.22 14.07
N ILE A 317 12.74 3.54 14.11
CA ILE A 317 13.18 4.24 15.33
C ILE A 317 11.96 4.85 15.99
N GLY A 318 11.44 4.18 17.01
CA GLY A 318 10.20 4.52 17.71
C GLY A 318 8.95 4.25 16.88
N ASP A 319 7.96 3.64 17.50
CA ASP A 319 6.59 3.60 16.99
C ASP A 319 5.74 4.77 17.54
N SER A 320 4.44 4.80 17.21
CA SER A 320 3.53 5.88 17.61
C SER A 320 3.39 6.07 19.13
N ASN A 321 3.67 5.04 19.93
CA ASN A 321 3.66 5.10 21.39
C ASN A 321 5.02 5.51 21.97
N TYR A 322 6.10 5.42 21.18
CA TYR A 322 7.47 5.72 21.59
C TYR A 322 8.13 6.79 20.69
N PRO A 323 7.52 7.99 20.52
CA PRO A 323 8.08 9.04 19.66
C PRO A 323 9.39 9.65 20.19
N THR A 324 9.76 9.35 21.44
CA THR A 324 11.03 9.79 22.03
C THR A 324 12.17 8.78 21.85
N ALA A 325 11.91 7.64 21.21
CA ALA A 325 12.97 6.68 20.88
C ALA A 325 14.04 7.37 20.02
N ALA A 326 15.29 6.93 20.17
CA ALA A 326 16.38 7.58 19.48
C ALA A 326 17.58 6.68 19.22
N LEU A 327 18.35 7.06 18.20
CA LEU A 327 19.77 6.74 18.08
C LEU A 327 20.56 7.96 18.54
N SER A 328 20.86 8.05 19.84
CA SER A 328 21.41 9.26 20.46
C SER A 328 22.94 9.32 20.49
N GLY A 329 23.64 8.24 20.17
CA GLY A 329 25.11 8.19 20.26
C GLY A 329 25.85 8.90 19.12
N GLY A 330 25.15 9.36 18.08
CA GLY A 330 25.73 10.20 17.02
C GLY A 330 26.38 9.45 15.86
N GLY A 331 26.32 8.12 15.83
CA GLY A 331 26.77 7.33 14.69
C GLY A 331 25.91 7.54 13.43
N ASP A 332 26.55 7.44 12.26
CA ASP A 332 25.86 7.57 10.98
C ASP A 332 24.86 6.42 10.74
N VAL A 333 23.79 6.71 9.99
CA VAL A 333 22.82 5.73 9.49
C VAL A 333 22.92 5.62 7.98
N ILE A 334 23.19 4.42 7.48
CA ILE A 334 23.30 4.12 6.06
C ILE A 334 22.09 3.27 5.64
N VAL A 335 21.24 3.83 4.79
CA VAL A 335 20.11 3.11 4.17
C VAL A 335 20.53 2.64 2.79
N ASN A 336 20.89 1.36 2.68
CA ASN A 336 21.32 0.77 1.41
C ASN A 336 20.12 0.57 0.46
N ALA A 337 20.41 0.34 -0.81
CA ALA A 337 19.38 0.06 -1.82
C ALA A 337 18.47 -1.09 -1.38
N GLY A 338 17.16 -0.84 -1.38
CA GLY A 338 16.13 -1.78 -0.94
C GLY A 338 15.99 -1.93 0.59
N GLY A 339 16.81 -1.25 1.40
CA GLY A 339 16.59 -1.09 2.84
C GLY A 339 15.59 0.03 3.13
N THR A 340 14.89 -0.06 4.26
CA THR A 340 13.91 0.94 4.70
C THR A 340 14.20 1.43 6.11
N LEU A 341 14.24 2.76 6.28
CA LEU A 341 14.28 3.44 7.58
C LEU A 341 12.95 4.16 7.80
N GLY A 342 12.38 4.06 9.00
CA GLY A 342 11.23 4.88 9.38
C GLY A 342 11.12 5.07 10.89
N GLY A 343 9.92 5.42 11.35
CA GLY A 343 9.62 5.65 12.76
C GLY A 343 9.30 7.10 13.10
N TYR A 344 9.08 7.33 14.40
CA TYR A 344 8.62 8.59 15.00
C TYR A 344 9.73 9.29 15.82
N GLY A 345 10.87 8.61 15.98
CA GLY A 345 11.95 9.00 16.86
C GLY A 345 12.97 9.95 16.24
N SER A 346 14.17 9.94 16.82
CA SER A 346 15.26 10.82 16.40
C SER A 346 16.59 10.10 16.15
N ILE A 347 17.40 10.64 15.24
CA ILE A 347 18.73 10.14 14.90
C ILE A 347 19.72 11.28 15.11
N ALA A 348 20.69 11.09 16.02
CA ALA A 348 21.68 12.12 16.32
C ALA A 348 22.71 12.31 15.20
N GLY A 349 23.11 11.22 14.53
CA GLY A 349 24.09 11.24 13.44
C GLY A 349 23.52 11.64 12.08
N ASN A 350 24.34 11.49 11.04
CA ASN A 350 23.92 11.77 9.67
C ASN A 350 23.15 10.59 9.07
N VAL A 351 22.33 10.85 8.04
CA VAL A 351 21.62 9.81 7.30
C VAL A 351 22.00 9.87 5.82
N SER A 352 22.48 8.75 5.28
CA SER A 352 22.74 8.55 3.86
C SER A 352 21.69 7.62 3.26
N ASN A 353 20.91 8.10 2.29
CA ASN A 353 19.75 7.38 1.74
C ASN A 353 19.93 6.95 0.28
N THR A 354 20.19 5.66 0.07
CA THR A 354 20.09 4.99 -1.25
C THR A 354 18.83 4.10 -1.35
N GLY A 355 18.20 3.81 -0.21
CA GLY A 355 16.98 3.00 -0.11
C GLY A 355 15.71 3.84 0.05
N ILE A 356 14.93 3.54 1.09
CA ILE A 356 13.68 4.23 1.42
C ILE A 356 13.78 4.83 2.81
N VAL A 357 13.45 6.11 2.95
CA VAL A 357 13.12 6.75 4.22
C VAL A 357 11.61 6.98 4.25
N ALA A 358 10.94 6.49 5.29
CA ALA A 358 9.49 6.54 5.45
C ALA A 358 9.13 6.91 6.90
N PRO A 359 9.13 8.22 7.25
CA PRO A 359 8.70 8.70 8.55
C PRO A 359 7.33 8.15 8.96
N GLY A 360 7.16 7.89 10.26
CA GLY A 360 5.99 7.20 10.79
C GLY A 360 6.07 5.68 10.56
N SER A 361 5.07 5.11 9.88
CA SER A 361 5.03 3.66 9.62
C SER A 361 5.95 3.29 8.45
N ALA A 362 7.12 2.74 8.76
CA ALA A 362 7.98 2.10 7.77
C ALA A 362 7.33 0.87 7.10
N ALA A 363 6.24 0.34 7.68
CA ALA A 363 5.53 -0.84 7.19
C ALA A 363 4.88 -0.58 5.83
N SER A 364 4.92 -1.60 4.96
CA SER A 364 4.36 -1.54 3.60
C SER A 364 2.83 -1.45 3.56
N ALA A 365 2.14 -1.71 4.68
CA ALA A 365 0.68 -1.62 4.78
C ALA A 365 0.29 -0.46 5.69
N LEU A 366 -0.37 0.55 5.12
CA LEU A 366 -0.93 1.67 5.85
C LEU A 366 -2.45 1.62 5.82
N THR A 367 -3.04 1.70 7.01
CA THR A 367 -4.47 1.92 7.22
C THR A 367 -4.64 3.31 7.85
N THR A 368 -5.81 3.92 7.70
CA THR A 368 -6.17 5.22 8.31
C THR A 368 -6.20 5.21 9.85
N ALA A 369 -5.76 4.12 10.48
CA ALA A 369 -5.79 3.91 11.94
C ALA A 369 -4.47 4.26 12.65
N VAL A 370 -3.39 4.59 11.91
CA VAL A 370 -2.09 4.94 12.48
C VAL A 370 -1.89 6.46 12.43
N PRO A 371 -1.47 7.14 13.52
CA PRO A 371 -1.21 8.57 13.50
C PRO A 371 -0.02 8.90 12.58
N PHE A 372 -0.10 10.02 11.88
CA PHE A 372 1.00 10.55 11.07
C PHE A 372 2.25 10.77 11.93
N GLY A 373 3.41 10.37 11.42
CA GLY A 373 4.67 10.38 12.14
C GLY A 373 5.65 11.43 11.68
N GLN A 374 6.54 11.84 12.58
CA GLN A 374 7.68 12.68 12.26
C GLN A 374 8.96 11.93 12.61
N LEU A 375 9.86 11.73 11.64
CA LEU A 375 11.22 11.26 11.89
C LEU A 375 12.15 12.47 11.93
N THR A 376 12.97 12.58 12.97
CA THR A 376 13.89 13.72 13.14
C THR A 376 15.35 13.30 12.99
N ILE A 377 16.08 13.98 12.12
CA ILE A 377 17.52 13.78 11.90
C ILE A 377 18.22 15.02 12.45
N GLN A 378 19.05 14.84 13.47
CA GLN A 378 19.79 15.95 14.09
C GLN A 378 21.00 16.37 13.23
N GLY A 379 21.62 15.41 12.54
CA GLY A 379 22.73 15.64 11.61
C GLY A 379 22.29 16.01 10.19
N ASP A 380 23.19 15.78 9.24
CA ASP A 380 22.94 16.02 7.82
C ASP A 380 22.19 14.85 7.16
N TYR A 381 21.36 15.17 6.17
CA TYR A 381 20.67 14.22 5.30
C TYR A 381 21.26 14.26 3.89
N ILE A 382 21.69 13.10 3.39
CA ILE A 382 22.36 12.96 2.09
C ILE A 382 21.56 11.98 1.23
N GLY A 383 20.89 12.48 0.21
CA GLY A 383 20.17 11.67 -0.77
C GLY A 383 21.11 11.11 -1.84
N ASN A 384 21.12 9.78 -2.02
CA ASN A 384 21.88 9.08 -3.05
C ASN A 384 20.95 8.40 -4.06
N ASN A 385 20.00 9.17 -4.62
CA ASN A 385 18.91 8.69 -5.47
C ASN A 385 17.94 7.73 -4.76
N GLY A 386 17.88 7.78 -3.43
CA GLY A 386 16.89 7.07 -2.63
C GLY A 386 15.50 7.72 -2.71
N VAL A 387 14.54 7.13 -1.99
CA VAL A 387 13.15 7.58 -1.93
C VAL A 387 12.81 8.09 -0.53
N LEU A 388 12.08 9.20 -0.46
CA LEU A 388 11.32 9.63 0.71
C LEU A 388 9.85 9.34 0.44
N ARG A 389 9.25 8.46 1.24
CA ARG A 389 7.83 8.09 1.12
C ARG A 389 7.06 8.63 2.30
N LEU A 390 6.05 9.46 2.03
CA LEU A 390 5.22 10.09 3.05
C LEU A 390 3.75 9.77 2.80
N ASN A 391 2.98 9.52 3.86
CA ASN A 391 1.54 9.48 3.76
C ASN A 391 0.96 10.87 4.00
N ALA A 392 -0.15 11.16 3.32
CA ALA A 392 -0.87 12.41 3.52
C ALA A 392 -2.38 12.22 3.36
N ILE A 393 -3.15 12.92 4.20
CA ILE A 393 -4.52 13.32 3.89
C ILE A 393 -4.43 14.78 3.45
N LEU A 394 -4.68 15.02 2.16
CA LEU A 394 -4.41 16.33 1.54
C LEU A 394 -5.64 17.25 1.62
N GLY A 395 -5.40 18.48 2.04
CA GLY A 395 -6.36 19.58 2.14
C GLY A 395 -5.66 20.92 1.85
N ASP A 396 -6.03 21.97 2.59
CA ASP A 396 -5.31 23.24 2.59
C ASP A 396 -4.10 23.20 3.56
N ASP A 397 -3.45 24.35 3.77
CA ASP A 397 -2.28 24.47 4.65
C ASP A 397 -2.53 23.98 6.08
N ALA A 398 -3.76 24.13 6.59
CA ALA A 398 -4.09 23.92 8.00
C ALA A 398 -4.81 22.59 8.27
N SER A 399 -5.57 22.10 7.30
CA SER A 399 -6.37 20.88 7.41
C SER A 399 -5.63 19.61 6.96
N SER A 400 -4.49 19.76 6.27
CA SER A 400 -3.70 18.62 5.84
C SER A 400 -3.01 17.92 7.00
N GLN A 401 -2.99 16.59 6.96
CA GLN A 401 -2.25 15.76 7.90
C GLN A 401 -1.25 14.92 7.12
N THR A 402 0.03 15.01 7.47
CA THR A 402 1.09 14.35 6.72
C THR A 402 2.13 13.75 7.65
N ASP A 403 2.77 12.69 7.19
CA ASP A 403 4.08 12.31 7.72
C ASP A 403 5.07 13.45 7.43
N LYS A 404 6.11 13.57 8.26
CA LYS A 404 7.11 14.63 8.15
C LYS A 404 8.52 14.10 8.34
N LEU A 405 9.45 14.64 7.56
CA LEU A 405 10.88 14.48 7.80
C LEU A 405 11.43 15.80 8.33
N ALA A 406 11.99 15.81 9.54
CA ALA A 406 12.68 16.97 10.09
C ALA A 406 14.19 16.73 10.05
N ILE A 407 14.96 17.69 9.54
CA ILE A 407 16.41 17.64 9.40
C ILE A 407 16.97 18.90 10.04
N ASN A 408 17.65 18.80 11.18
CA ASN A 408 18.24 19.96 11.84
C ASN A 408 19.59 20.38 11.22
N GLY A 409 20.26 19.48 10.52
CA GLY A 409 21.44 19.76 9.70
C GLY A 409 21.11 20.19 8.26
N ASN A 410 22.04 19.92 7.35
CA ASN A 410 21.92 20.21 5.92
C ASN A 410 21.22 19.08 5.15
N ALA A 411 20.57 19.41 4.05
CA ALA A 411 19.99 18.47 3.09
C ALA A 411 20.69 18.59 1.72
N SER A 412 21.32 17.51 1.27
CA SER A 412 22.10 17.48 0.02
C SER A 412 21.87 16.22 -0.81
N GLY A 413 22.41 16.19 -2.03
CA GLY A 413 22.24 15.07 -2.95
C GLY A 413 20.87 15.09 -3.63
N THR A 414 20.30 13.93 -3.92
CA THR A 414 18.96 13.80 -4.51
C THR A 414 18.16 12.68 -3.89
N THR A 415 16.93 12.98 -3.50
CA THR A 415 15.92 12.04 -3.01
C THR A 415 14.61 12.23 -3.77
N TYR A 416 14.01 11.14 -4.22
CA TYR A 416 12.70 11.17 -4.87
C TYR A 416 11.58 11.16 -3.83
N VAL A 417 10.72 12.17 -3.85
CA VAL A 417 9.59 12.29 -2.92
C VAL A 417 8.36 11.65 -3.55
N VAL A 418 7.80 10.67 -2.85
CA VAL A 418 6.54 10.00 -3.20
C VAL A 418 5.53 10.26 -2.10
N ILE A 419 4.38 10.81 -2.48
CA ILE A 419 3.24 10.99 -1.59
C ILE A 419 2.24 9.87 -1.81
N ASN A 420 1.97 9.10 -0.76
CA ASN A 420 0.86 8.18 -0.72
C ASN A 420 -0.36 8.91 -0.15
N SER A 421 -1.29 9.30 -1.03
CA SER A 421 -2.54 9.92 -0.62
C SER A 421 -3.44 8.88 0.03
N LEU A 422 -3.83 9.11 1.29
CA LEU A 422 -4.80 8.30 2.03
C LEU A 422 -6.22 8.86 1.89
N GLY A 423 -6.46 9.65 0.84
CA GLY A 423 -7.66 10.47 0.63
C GLY A 423 -7.46 11.93 1.07
N GLY A 424 -8.56 12.61 1.35
CA GLY A 424 -8.58 14.03 1.70
C GLY A 424 -9.31 14.86 0.67
N ILE A 425 -9.92 15.96 1.11
CA ILE A 425 -10.83 16.73 0.26
C ILE A 425 -10.15 17.56 -0.84
N GLY A 426 -8.82 17.61 -0.80
CA GLY A 426 -8.06 18.60 -1.53
C GLY A 426 -8.36 20.01 -1.03
N GLY A 427 -7.50 20.96 -1.36
CA GLY A 427 -7.63 22.30 -0.83
C GLY A 427 -6.68 23.29 -1.48
N GLN A 428 -7.09 24.53 -1.36
CA GLN A 428 -6.32 25.68 -1.81
C GLN A 428 -5.24 25.98 -0.77
N THR A 429 -3.97 25.78 -1.13
CA THR A 429 -2.86 26.13 -0.25
C THR A 429 -2.54 27.61 -0.39
N VAL A 430 -2.19 28.29 0.69
CA VAL A 430 -1.70 29.69 0.66
C VAL A 430 -0.19 29.65 0.71
N GLU A 431 0.38 29.14 1.80
CA GLU A 431 1.83 29.01 1.99
C GLU A 431 2.36 27.63 1.55
N GLY A 432 1.48 26.61 1.52
CA GLY A 432 1.84 25.23 1.24
C GLY A 432 1.82 24.35 2.49
N ILE A 433 1.75 23.04 2.26
CA ILE A 433 1.75 22.01 3.31
C ILE A 433 3.20 21.58 3.56
N LYS A 434 3.78 21.94 4.71
CA LYS A 434 5.15 21.56 5.06
C LYS A 434 5.26 20.05 5.27
N ILE A 435 6.09 19.39 4.48
CA ILE A 435 6.34 17.94 4.57
C ILE A 435 7.79 17.59 4.90
N ILE A 436 8.73 18.51 4.64
CA ILE A 436 10.14 18.38 5.02
C ILE A 436 10.57 19.68 5.67
N ASP A 437 11.09 19.61 6.88
CA ASP A 437 11.61 20.75 7.65
C ASP A 437 13.14 20.68 7.65
N VAL A 438 13.83 21.73 7.20
CA VAL A 438 15.30 21.76 7.14
C VAL A 438 15.84 22.97 7.91
N GLY A 439 16.56 22.71 9.00
CA GLY A 439 17.17 23.73 9.86
C GLY A 439 18.47 24.33 9.29
N GLY A 440 19.22 23.54 8.52
CA GLY A 440 20.44 23.96 7.84
C GLY A 440 20.22 24.39 6.38
N THR A 441 21.21 24.11 5.52
CA THR A 441 21.11 24.41 4.08
C THR A 441 20.50 23.23 3.33
N SER A 442 19.50 23.48 2.49
CA SER A 442 19.00 22.53 1.50
C SER A 442 19.49 22.92 0.11
N THR A 443 20.12 22.00 -0.60
CA THR A 443 20.37 22.17 -2.04
C THR A 443 19.05 22.11 -2.84
N ASP A 444 19.02 22.70 -4.03
CA ASP A 444 17.80 22.80 -4.86
C ASP A 444 17.36 21.45 -5.46
N ASN A 445 18.26 20.46 -5.49
CA ASN A 445 17.98 19.11 -5.96
C ASN A 445 17.90 18.07 -4.83
N ALA A 446 17.93 18.50 -3.56
CA ALA A 446 17.87 17.62 -2.39
C ALA A 446 16.63 16.71 -2.44
N PHE A 447 15.50 17.27 -2.89
CA PHE A 447 14.23 16.57 -3.01
C PHE A 447 13.59 16.85 -4.38
N VAL A 448 13.11 15.79 -5.04
CA VAL A 448 12.51 15.87 -6.37
C VAL A 448 11.20 15.11 -6.34
N GLN A 449 10.11 15.75 -6.78
CA GLN A 449 8.81 15.09 -6.88
C GLN A 449 8.90 13.87 -7.82
N SER A 450 8.36 12.74 -7.37
CA SER A 450 8.21 11.54 -8.16
C SER A 450 6.75 11.11 -8.20
N GLY A 451 6.13 11.24 -9.38
CA GLY A 451 4.72 10.96 -9.59
C GLY A 451 3.82 12.19 -9.37
N ARG A 452 2.52 12.01 -9.64
CA ARG A 452 1.50 13.03 -9.43
C ARG A 452 0.99 13.01 -8.00
N ILE A 453 0.62 14.18 -7.50
CA ILE A 453 0.08 14.34 -6.14
C ILE A 453 -1.28 15.00 -6.31
N VAL A 454 -2.35 14.25 -6.11
CA VAL A 454 -3.73 14.69 -6.37
C VAL A 454 -4.62 14.40 -5.17
N ALA A 455 -5.56 15.30 -4.92
CA ALA A 455 -6.66 15.09 -3.98
C ALA A 455 -7.85 15.99 -4.33
N GLY A 456 -9.06 15.47 -4.24
CA GLY A 456 -10.26 16.12 -4.73
C GLY A 456 -10.08 16.56 -6.18
N THR A 457 -10.34 17.84 -6.46
CA THR A 457 -10.17 18.45 -7.78
C THR A 457 -8.77 19.03 -8.03
N TYR A 458 -7.87 18.98 -7.05
CA TYR A 458 -6.60 19.72 -7.05
C TYR A 458 -5.42 18.83 -7.43
N GLU A 459 -4.46 19.45 -8.13
CA GLU A 459 -3.09 18.94 -8.32
C GLU A 459 -2.15 19.69 -7.37
N TYR A 460 -1.26 18.96 -6.71
CA TYR A 460 -0.23 19.51 -5.83
C TYR A 460 1.15 19.31 -6.45
N SER A 461 2.02 20.30 -6.24
CA SER A 461 3.43 20.26 -6.64
C SER A 461 4.33 20.38 -5.41
N LEU A 462 5.44 19.64 -5.42
CA LEU A 462 6.52 19.82 -4.45
C LEU A 462 7.31 21.07 -4.80
N VAL A 463 7.47 21.97 -3.84
CA VAL A 463 8.25 23.20 -3.96
C VAL A 463 9.16 23.39 -2.76
N LYS A 464 10.28 24.09 -3.00
CA LYS A 464 11.21 24.51 -1.96
C LYS A 464 10.83 25.92 -1.50
N GLY A 465 10.68 26.11 -0.19
CA GLY A 465 10.12 27.31 0.41
C GLY A 465 8.59 27.38 0.30
N THR A 466 8.01 28.28 1.09
CA THR A 466 6.59 28.59 0.97
C THR A 466 6.30 29.35 -0.32
N THR A 467 5.02 29.41 -0.72
CA THR A 467 4.60 30.21 -1.87
C THR A 467 5.00 31.70 -1.74
N SER A 468 5.02 32.26 -0.53
CA SER A 468 5.45 33.65 -0.29
C SER A 468 6.97 33.85 -0.24
N GLY A 469 7.76 32.76 -0.39
CA GLY A 469 9.23 32.78 -0.34
C GLY A 469 9.81 32.76 1.07
N LEU A 470 9.01 32.42 2.09
CA LEU A 470 9.48 32.19 3.45
C LEU A 470 10.03 30.76 3.58
N ASP A 471 10.85 30.54 4.62
CA ASP A 471 11.43 29.23 4.93
C ASP A 471 12.07 28.51 3.71
N PRO A 472 13.02 29.17 3.01
CA PRO A 472 13.52 28.72 1.70
C PRO A 472 14.39 27.45 1.75
N GLN A 473 14.60 26.87 2.93
CA GLN A 473 15.35 25.63 3.11
C GLN A 473 14.43 24.41 3.22
N SER A 474 13.18 24.61 3.62
CA SER A 474 12.18 23.57 3.80
C SER A 474 11.37 23.30 2.52
N TRP A 475 10.61 22.20 2.51
CA TRP A 475 9.86 21.77 1.33
C TRP A 475 8.38 21.54 1.61
N TYR A 476 7.55 21.96 0.65
CA TYR A 476 6.12 22.10 0.79
C TYR A 476 5.39 21.49 -0.40
N LEU A 477 4.17 21.01 -0.17
CA LEU A 477 3.21 20.72 -1.23
C LEU A 477 2.31 21.95 -1.44
N THR A 478 2.17 22.41 -2.67
CA THR A 478 1.30 23.54 -3.02
C THR A 478 0.36 23.18 -4.15
N SER A 479 -0.91 23.56 -4.02
CA SER A 479 -1.90 23.50 -5.09
C SER A 479 -1.95 24.79 -5.91
N GLN A 480 -1.09 25.78 -5.62
CA GLN A 480 -0.98 27.00 -6.43
C GLN A 480 -0.15 26.80 -7.69
N TYR A 481 -0.51 27.54 -8.73
CA TYR A 481 0.24 27.60 -9.97
C TYR A 481 1.53 28.41 -9.79
N LEU A 482 2.67 27.81 -10.15
CA LEU A 482 4.01 28.38 -9.93
C LEU A 482 4.46 29.40 -10.99
N GLY A 483 3.63 29.66 -12.01
CA GLY A 483 4.02 30.47 -13.16
C GLY A 483 3.70 31.97 -13.06
N ASN A 484 2.93 32.45 -12.06
CA ASN A 484 2.68 33.89 -11.75
C ASN A 484 1.83 34.07 -10.45
N ASN A 485 2.03 35.19 -9.71
CA ASN A 485 1.41 35.54 -8.41
C ASN A 485 -0.11 35.83 -8.40
N ASN A 486 -0.88 35.16 -9.25
CA ASN A 486 -2.34 35.17 -9.14
C ASN A 486 -2.69 33.90 -8.37
N ASN A 487 -3.42 33.99 -7.25
CA ASN A 487 -3.94 32.86 -6.46
C ASN A 487 -4.82 31.93 -7.33
N ILE A 488 -4.19 31.20 -8.24
CA ILE A 488 -4.75 30.29 -9.22
C ILE A 488 -4.31 28.92 -8.76
N TYR A 489 -5.30 28.08 -8.47
CA TYR A 489 -5.07 26.74 -7.98
C TYR A 489 -5.15 25.75 -9.15
N VAL A 490 -4.23 24.80 -9.19
CA VAL A 490 -4.08 23.88 -10.30
C VAL A 490 -5.13 22.78 -10.20
N MET A 491 -5.98 22.69 -11.21
CA MET A 491 -7.01 21.65 -11.32
C MET A 491 -6.51 20.43 -12.08
N ARG A 492 -6.94 19.25 -11.64
CA ARG A 492 -6.64 17.98 -12.30
C ARG A 492 -7.62 17.70 -13.47
N PRO A 493 -7.20 17.06 -14.57
CA PRO A 493 -8.04 16.85 -15.76
C PRO A 493 -9.16 15.81 -15.57
N GLU A 494 -9.10 14.93 -14.58
CA GLU A 494 -10.01 13.78 -14.43
C GLU A 494 -11.46 14.19 -14.23
N GLY A 495 -11.72 15.33 -13.57
CA GLY A 495 -13.06 15.87 -13.39
C GLY A 495 -13.78 16.11 -14.73
N GLY A 496 -13.07 16.57 -15.76
CA GLY A 496 -13.64 16.74 -17.10
C GLY A 496 -14.00 15.41 -17.78
N SER A 497 -13.23 14.35 -17.54
CA SER A 497 -13.51 13.01 -18.07
C SER A 497 -14.74 12.39 -17.41
N TYR A 498 -14.92 12.54 -16.09
CA TYR A 498 -16.15 12.12 -15.41
C TYR A 498 -17.38 12.89 -15.91
N ILE A 499 -17.26 14.21 -16.10
CA ILE A 499 -18.33 15.05 -16.66
C ILE A 499 -18.69 14.59 -18.08
N ALA A 500 -17.70 14.28 -18.92
CA ALA A 500 -17.92 13.81 -20.29
C ALA A 500 -18.67 12.47 -20.31
N ASN A 501 -18.26 11.51 -19.46
CA ASN A 501 -18.95 10.22 -19.33
C ASN A 501 -20.42 10.41 -18.90
N LEU A 502 -20.68 11.25 -17.89
CA LEU A 502 -22.03 11.52 -17.40
C LEU A 502 -22.90 12.23 -18.47
N SER A 503 -22.33 13.23 -19.15
CA SER A 503 -23.01 13.98 -20.23
C SER A 503 -23.37 13.05 -21.40
N ALA A 504 -22.42 12.22 -21.83
CA ALA A 504 -22.64 11.23 -22.88
C ALA A 504 -23.71 10.20 -22.47
N ALA A 505 -23.65 9.66 -21.25
CA ALA A 505 -24.62 8.68 -20.77
C ALA A 505 -26.07 9.20 -20.82
N ASN A 506 -26.28 10.49 -20.50
CA ASN A 506 -27.59 11.12 -20.48
C ASN A 506 -28.13 11.54 -21.87
N THR A 507 -27.26 11.67 -22.88
CA THR A 507 -27.63 12.29 -24.16
C THR A 507 -27.47 11.38 -25.36
N MET A 508 -26.61 10.36 -25.28
CA MET A 508 -26.21 9.51 -26.40
C MET A 508 -27.40 8.84 -27.08
N PHE A 509 -28.36 8.31 -26.31
CA PHE A 509 -29.49 7.57 -26.87
C PHE A 509 -30.73 8.40 -27.17
N ASN A 510 -30.68 9.73 -26.97
CA ASN A 510 -31.84 10.59 -27.20
C ASN A 510 -32.28 10.57 -28.66
N THR A 511 -33.59 10.51 -28.87
CA THR A 511 -34.23 10.53 -30.19
C THR A 511 -35.26 11.66 -30.28
N ARG A 512 -35.43 12.20 -31.47
CA ARG A 512 -36.62 12.98 -31.87
C ARG A 512 -37.52 12.12 -32.74
N LEU A 513 -38.73 12.60 -33.03
CA LEU A 513 -39.63 11.94 -33.98
C LEU A 513 -38.94 11.68 -35.32
N HIS A 514 -38.31 12.72 -35.87
CA HIS A 514 -37.69 12.68 -37.20
C HIS A 514 -36.32 11.99 -37.24
N ASP A 515 -35.74 11.66 -36.08
CA ASP A 515 -34.55 10.79 -36.02
C ASP A 515 -34.89 9.32 -36.24
N ARG A 516 -36.20 9.02 -36.33
CA ARG A 516 -36.79 7.71 -36.61
C ARG A 516 -37.71 7.78 -37.84
N LEU A 517 -37.55 8.85 -38.64
CA LEU A 517 -38.27 9.21 -39.87
C LEU A 517 -39.81 9.41 -39.75
N GLY A 518 -40.44 8.99 -38.65
CA GLY A 518 -41.91 8.81 -38.64
C GLY A 518 -42.37 7.82 -39.73
N GLU A 519 -43.66 7.74 -40.05
CA GLU A 519 -44.18 6.78 -41.06
C GLU A 519 -44.18 7.33 -42.49
N THR A 520 -43.69 6.61 -43.48
CA THR A 520 -43.95 6.84 -44.91
C THR A 520 -44.99 5.82 -45.38
N GLN A 521 -46.09 6.27 -45.97
CA GLN A 521 -47.24 5.41 -46.28
C GLN A 521 -46.92 4.32 -47.33
N TYR A 522 -47.51 3.13 -47.13
CA TYR A 522 -47.63 2.04 -48.10
C TYR A 522 -49.03 1.42 -48.02
N THR A 523 -49.59 0.97 -49.16
CA THR A 523 -50.86 0.25 -49.24
C THR A 523 -50.58 -1.20 -49.65
N ASP A 524 -50.97 -2.16 -48.81
CA ASP A 524 -50.80 -3.61 -49.05
C ASP A 524 -51.56 -4.07 -50.32
N LEU A 525 -50.79 -4.59 -51.29
CA LEU A 525 -51.27 -5.03 -52.61
C LEU A 525 -52.11 -6.33 -52.59
N ILE A 526 -52.17 -7.05 -51.46
CA ILE A 526 -52.85 -8.36 -51.37
C ILE A 526 -54.15 -8.28 -50.55
N THR A 527 -54.22 -7.43 -49.52
CA THR A 527 -55.37 -7.39 -48.60
C THR A 527 -56.17 -6.09 -48.60
N GLY A 528 -55.63 -4.99 -49.15
CA GLY A 528 -56.28 -3.68 -49.12
C GLY A 528 -56.52 -3.11 -47.72
N GLN A 529 -55.85 -3.65 -46.68
CA GLN A 529 -55.90 -3.12 -45.31
C GLN A 529 -54.62 -2.36 -44.96
N ASP A 530 -54.76 -1.19 -44.31
CA ASP A 530 -53.65 -0.40 -43.77
C ASP A 530 -53.03 -1.06 -42.53
N LYS A 531 -52.25 -2.12 -42.72
CA LYS A 531 -51.44 -2.75 -41.67
C LYS A 531 -49.99 -2.76 -42.11
N VAL A 532 -49.15 -2.02 -41.40
CA VAL A 532 -47.72 -1.95 -41.68
C VAL A 532 -46.98 -2.15 -40.38
N THR A 533 -45.96 -3.00 -40.43
CA THR A 533 -44.93 -3.12 -39.41
C THR A 533 -43.65 -2.61 -40.07
N SER A 534 -42.92 -1.73 -39.40
CA SER A 534 -41.74 -1.09 -39.97
C SER A 534 -40.53 -1.31 -39.08
N MET A 535 -39.34 -1.35 -39.68
CA MET A 535 -38.08 -1.41 -38.97
C MET A 535 -37.19 -0.27 -39.44
N TRP A 536 -36.52 0.39 -38.51
CA TRP A 536 -35.58 1.46 -38.78
C TRP A 536 -34.25 1.19 -38.08
N ILE A 537 -33.17 1.65 -38.69
CA ILE A 537 -31.84 1.67 -38.12
C ILE A 537 -31.24 3.05 -38.33
N ARG A 538 -30.54 3.58 -37.33
CA ARG A 538 -29.79 4.83 -37.43
C ARG A 538 -28.38 4.66 -36.88
N TYR A 539 -27.46 5.39 -37.49
CA TYR A 539 -26.09 5.58 -37.02
C TYR A 539 -25.88 7.07 -36.74
N ASP A 540 -25.46 7.41 -35.52
CA ASP A 540 -25.13 8.78 -35.09
C ASP A 540 -23.64 8.85 -34.77
N TYR A 541 -22.95 9.80 -35.41
CA TYR A 541 -21.60 10.20 -35.05
C TYR A 541 -21.62 11.65 -34.57
N GLY A 542 -20.89 11.95 -33.51
CA GLY A 542 -20.82 13.31 -33.00
C GLY A 542 -19.47 13.65 -32.40
N HIS A 543 -19.15 14.94 -32.45
CA HIS A 543 -17.95 15.51 -31.86
C HIS A 543 -18.34 16.69 -30.96
N ASN A 544 -18.02 16.56 -29.68
CA ASN A 544 -18.31 17.54 -28.64
C ASN A 544 -17.02 18.19 -28.13
N ARG A 545 -17.08 19.48 -27.78
CA ARG A 545 -16.05 20.16 -27.01
C ARG A 545 -16.69 21.06 -25.95
N PHE A 546 -16.14 21.02 -24.74
CA PHE A 546 -16.51 21.91 -23.65
C PHE A 546 -15.31 22.26 -22.76
N GLU A 547 -15.49 23.28 -21.94
CA GLU A 547 -14.59 23.66 -20.85
C GLU A 547 -15.34 23.53 -19.52
N ASP A 548 -14.58 23.34 -18.44
CA ASP A 548 -15.14 23.31 -17.10
C ASP A 548 -15.23 24.70 -16.47
N ASN A 549 -15.90 24.81 -15.32
CA ASN A 549 -16.06 26.07 -14.60
C ASN A 549 -14.75 26.66 -14.03
N SER A 550 -13.65 25.91 -13.96
CA SER A 550 -12.34 26.47 -13.58
C SER A 550 -11.66 27.21 -14.74
N GLY A 551 -12.06 26.96 -15.99
CA GLY A 551 -11.39 27.46 -17.19
C GLY A 551 -10.01 26.85 -17.43
N GLN A 552 -9.64 25.80 -16.68
CA GLN A 552 -8.32 25.15 -16.81
C GLN A 552 -8.38 23.87 -17.61
N THR A 553 -9.55 23.20 -17.67
CA THR A 553 -9.69 21.93 -18.36
C THR A 553 -10.54 22.08 -19.61
N SER A 554 -10.04 21.56 -20.73
CA SER A 554 -10.80 21.47 -21.99
C SER A 554 -10.96 20.01 -22.36
N THR A 555 -12.21 19.60 -22.59
CA THR A 555 -12.57 18.23 -22.93
C THR A 555 -13.09 18.17 -24.35
N LYS A 556 -12.64 17.17 -25.09
CA LYS A 556 -13.15 16.80 -26.41
C LYS A 556 -13.69 15.38 -26.34
N SER A 557 -14.74 15.10 -27.09
CA SER A 557 -15.34 13.76 -27.08
C SER A 557 -15.86 13.40 -28.46
N ASP A 558 -15.65 12.15 -28.84
CA ASP A 558 -16.14 11.56 -30.07
C ASP A 558 -17.12 10.44 -29.73
N ARG A 559 -18.34 10.52 -30.24
CA ARG A 559 -19.41 9.55 -29.99
C ARG A 559 -19.76 8.78 -31.26
N SER A 560 -20.08 7.51 -31.08
CA SER A 560 -20.60 6.63 -32.12
C SER A 560 -21.73 5.77 -31.55
N LEU A 561 -22.85 5.72 -32.25
CA LEU A 561 -24.07 5.05 -31.81
C LEU A 561 -24.72 4.32 -32.97
N VAL A 562 -25.19 3.11 -32.72
CA VAL A 562 -26.17 2.42 -33.57
C VAL A 562 -27.43 2.20 -32.75
N GLN A 563 -28.58 2.61 -33.30
CA GLN A 563 -29.89 2.25 -32.76
C GLN A 563 -30.76 1.61 -33.83
N ILE A 564 -31.56 0.65 -33.39
CA ILE A 564 -32.54 -0.07 -34.20
C ILE A 564 -33.88 -0.04 -33.48
N GLY A 565 -34.96 0.07 -34.23
CA GLY A 565 -36.29 -0.06 -33.68
C GLY A 565 -37.30 -0.47 -34.72
N GLY A 566 -38.51 -0.74 -34.26
CA GLY A 566 -39.61 -1.08 -35.15
C GLY A 566 -40.97 -0.94 -34.49
N ASP A 567 -41.95 -0.65 -35.33
CA ASP A 567 -43.34 -0.48 -34.92
C ASP A 567 -43.96 -1.87 -34.72
N ILE A 568 -44.53 -2.13 -33.54
CA ILE A 568 -45.12 -3.42 -33.17
C ILE A 568 -46.65 -3.40 -33.19
N ALA A 569 -47.26 -2.22 -33.09
CA ALA A 569 -48.71 -2.06 -33.13
C ALA A 569 -49.11 -0.69 -33.68
N GLN A 570 -50.27 -0.67 -34.34
CA GLN A 570 -50.88 0.55 -34.84
C GLN A 570 -52.40 0.52 -34.77
N TRP A 571 -53.02 1.66 -34.51
CA TRP A 571 -54.48 1.78 -34.49
C TRP A 571 -54.95 3.19 -34.90
N SER A 572 -56.21 3.28 -35.31
CA SER A 572 -56.89 4.53 -35.67
C SER A 572 -58.26 4.55 -35.00
N SER A 573 -58.69 5.71 -34.50
CA SER A 573 -60.01 5.88 -33.89
C SER A 573 -61.04 6.48 -34.84
N ASN A 574 -60.61 7.15 -35.92
CA ASN A 574 -61.51 7.85 -36.86
C ASN A 574 -61.10 7.69 -38.33
N GLY A 575 -60.16 6.80 -38.65
CA GLY A 575 -59.64 6.58 -39.99
C GLY A 575 -58.69 7.66 -40.52
N ARG A 576 -58.55 8.80 -39.83
CA ARG A 576 -57.61 9.88 -40.19
C ARG A 576 -56.42 9.97 -39.24
N ASN A 577 -56.65 9.76 -37.95
CA ASN A 577 -55.58 9.73 -36.96
C ASN A 577 -54.87 8.36 -36.96
N ARG A 578 -53.64 8.33 -36.46
CA ARG A 578 -52.87 7.10 -36.34
C ARG A 578 -52.04 7.12 -35.07
N PHE A 579 -52.11 6.03 -34.32
CA PHE A 579 -51.21 5.73 -33.23
C PHE A 579 -50.24 4.62 -33.64
N HIS A 580 -49.00 4.76 -33.22
CA HIS A 580 -47.92 3.79 -33.35
C HIS A 580 -47.38 3.47 -31.97
N LEU A 581 -47.05 2.21 -31.76
CA LEU A 581 -46.28 1.73 -30.62
C LEU A 581 -45.12 0.90 -31.17
N GLY A 582 -43.91 1.16 -30.70
CA GLY A 582 -42.71 0.47 -31.14
C GLY A 582 -41.73 0.17 -30.02
N VAL A 583 -40.80 -0.72 -30.32
CA VAL A 583 -39.65 -1.07 -29.48
C VAL A 583 -38.39 -0.52 -30.12
N MET A 584 -37.40 -0.17 -29.30
CA MET A 584 -36.09 0.22 -29.80
C MET A 584 -34.98 -0.19 -28.84
N GLY A 585 -33.79 -0.33 -29.39
CA GLY A 585 -32.58 -0.54 -28.62
C GLY A 585 -31.36 -0.12 -29.39
N GLY A 586 -30.24 -0.01 -28.70
CA GLY A 586 -29.00 0.38 -29.34
C GLY A 586 -27.78 0.09 -28.50
N TYR A 587 -26.64 0.27 -29.15
CA TYR A 587 -25.32 0.26 -28.54
C TYR A 587 -24.60 1.53 -28.94
N GLY A 588 -23.93 2.16 -27.99
CA GLY A 588 -23.17 3.37 -28.23
C GLY A 588 -21.93 3.44 -27.36
N ARG A 589 -20.98 4.23 -27.85
CA ARG A 589 -19.68 4.45 -27.25
C ARG A 589 -19.26 5.90 -27.45
N THR A 590 -18.72 6.49 -26.40
CA THR A 590 -18.03 7.78 -26.43
C THR A 590 -16.64 7.62 -25.84
N ASP A 591 -15.65 8.13 -26.55
CA ASP A 591 -14.29 8.32 -26.05
C ASP A 591 -14.05 9.83 -25.87
N SER A 592 -13.30 10.21 -24.85
CA SER A 592 -13.03 11.61 -24.51
C SER A 592 -11.60 11.83 -24.02
N ASP A 593 -11.07 13.00 -24.31
CA ASP A 593 -9.77 13.46 -23.85
C ASP A 593 -9.92 14.83 -23.19
N THR A 594 -9.49 14.92 -21.94
CA THR A 594 -9.46 16.15 -21.14
C THR A 594 -8.02 16.57 -20.93
N ASN A 595 -7.71 17.83 -21.21
CA ASN A 595 -6.37 18.41 -21.00
C ASN A 595 -6.47 19.55 -19.98
N ALA A 596 -5.58 19.57 -18.99
CA ALA A 596 -5.46 20.64 -18.00
C ALA A 596 -4.32 21.58 -18.41
N ALA A 597 -4.64 22.83 -18.77
CA ALA A 597 -3.69 23.76 -19.36
C ALA A 597 -2.58 24.21 -18.38
N LEU A 598 -2.87 24.26 -17.08
CA LEU A 598 -1.90 24.71 -16.07
C LEU A 598 -0.95 23.62 -15.59
N SER A 599 -1.45 22.40 -15.34
CA SER A 599 -0.60 21.28 -14.93
C SER A 599 0.11 20.59 -16.09
N GLY A 600 -0.44 20.71 -17.31
CA GLY A 600 0.05 20.00 -18.49
C GLY A 600 -0.36 18.52 -18.53
N TYR A 601 -1.09 18.02 -17.54
CA TYR A 601 -1.58 16.65 -17.52
C TYR A 601 -2.86 16.47 -18.35
N SER A 602 -3.07 15.25 -18.81
CA SER A 602 -4.29 14.83 -19.50
C SER A 602 -4.99 13.66 -18.80
N SER A 603 -6.28 13.51 -19.08
CA SER A 603 -7.09 12.36 -18.69
C SER A 603 -7.93 11.88 -19.87
N SER A 604 -8.04 10.57 -20.04
CA SER A 604 -8.95 9.96 -21.01
C SER A 604 -10.18 9.40 -20.31
N GLY A 605 -11.37 9.67 -20.85
CA GLY A 605 -12.63 9.09 -20.41
C GLY A 605 -13.23 8.21 -21.49
N LYS A 606 -13.92 7.14 -21.09
CA LYS A 606 -14.67 6.27 -21.99
C LYS A 606 -16.00 5.89 -21.34
N VAL A 607 -17.08 5.93 -22.11
CA VAL A 607 -18.36 5.32 -21.73
C VAL A 607 -18.90 4.50 -22.90
N GLU A 608 -19.34 3.28 -22.62
CA GLU A 608 -19.99 2.42 -23.61
C GLU A 608 -21.10 1.61 -22.97
N GLY A 609 -22.15 1.34 -23.73
CA GLY A 609 -23.28 0.63 -23.16
C GLY A 609 -24.44 0.45 -24.11
N TYR A 610 -25.53 -0.02 -23.52
CA TYR A 610 -26.74 -0.41 -24.23
C TYR A 610 -27.94 0.38 -23.73
N SER A 611 -28.91 0.52 -24.62
CA SER A 611 -30.22 1.08 -24.31
C SER A 611 -31.30 0.17 -24.86
N VAL A 612 -32.40 0.02 -24.13
CA VAL A 612 -33.61 -0.67 -24.59
C VAL A 612 -34.84 0.06 -24.10
N GLY A 613 -35.87 0.14 -24.92
CA GLY A 613 -37.10 0.77 -24.51
C GLY A 613 -38.19 0.78 -25.56
N LEU A 614 -39.15 1.67 -25.33
CA LEU A 614 -40.39 1.77 -26.06
C LEU A 614 -40.59 3.20 -26.55
N TYR A 615 -41.33 3.32 -27.63
CA TYR A 615 -41.77 4.61 -28.13
C TYR A 615 -43.22 4.54 -28.60
N GLY A 616 -43.90 5.67 -28.58
CA GLY A 616 -45.24 5.83 -29.11
C GLY A 616 -45.40 7.15 -29.84
N THR A 617 -46.06 7.11 -31.00
CA THR A 617 -46.27 8.27 -31.84
C THR A 617 -47.74 8.37 -32.23
N TRP A 618 -48.31 9.56 -32.13
CA TRP A 618 -49.66 9.86 -32.55
C TRP A 618 -49.67 11.02 -33.55
N TYR A 619 -50.39 10.84 -34.66
CA TYR A 619 -50.67 11.89 -35.64
C TYR A 619 -52.17 12.17 -35.70
N ALA A 620 -52.55 13.45 -35.72
CA ALA A 620 -53.93 13.89 -35.92
C ALA A 620 -54.42 13.61 -37.35
N ASN A 621 -53.55 13.78 -38.34
CA ASN A 621 -53.78 13.44 -39.74
C ASN A 621 -52.59 12.64 -40.27
N GLN A 622 -52.80 11.35 -40.54
CA GLN A 622 -51.75 10.47 -41.05
C GLN A 622 -51.53 10.60 -42.56
N GLU A 623 -52.53 11.10 -43.29
CA GLU A 623 -52.53 11.08 -44.76
C GLU A 623 -51.44 11.97 -45.36
N ASP A 624 -51.40 13.22 -44.93
CA ASP A 624 -50.43 14.23 -45.38
C ASP A 624 -49.50 14.68 -44.24
N LYS A 625 -49.62 14.06 -43.05
CA LYS A 625 -48.93 14.45 -41.81
C LYS A 625 -49.16 15.90 -41.38
N SER A 626 -50.25 16.53 -41.82
CA SER A 626 -50.63 17.86 -41.39
C SER A 626 -51.17 17.88 -39.96
N GLY A 627 -51.06 19.03 -39.30
CA GLY A 627 -51.59 19.25 -37.97
C GLY A 627 -50.72 18.67 -36.86
N LEU A 628 -51.38 18.36 -35.73
CA LEU A 628 -50.73 18.01 -34.47
C LEU A 628 -50.15 16.58 -34.52
N TYR A 629 -48.94 16.42 -34.02
CA TYR A 629 -48.41 15.13 -33.60
C TYR A 629 -47.94 15.18 -32.15
N ILE A 630 -47.90 14.01 -31.53
CA ILE A 630 -47.32 13.78 -30.21
C ILE A 630 -46.44 12.54 -30.33
N ASP A 631 -45.21 12.64 -29.85
CA ASP A 631 -44.24 11.55 -29.82
C ASP A 631 -43.68 11.39 -28.41
N GLY A 632 -43.50 10.16 -27.96
CA GLY A 632 -42.93 9.90 -26.63
C GLY A 632 -42.10 8.63 -26.62
N TRP A 633 -41.07 8.62 -25.78
CA TRP A 633 -40.23 7.45 -25.60
C TRP A 633 -39.74 7.30 -24.16
N LEU A 634 -39.41 6.07 -23.81
CA LEU A 634 -38.86 5.66 -22.52
C LEU A 634 -37.76 4.63 -22.76
N LEU A 635 -36.58 4.87 -22.21
CA LEU A 635 -35.39 4.04 -22.37
C LEU A 635 -34.82 3.67 -21.01
N TRP A 636 -34.46 2.40 -20.83
CA TRP A 636 -33.55 1.94 -19.79
C TRP A 636 -32.16 1.80 -20.38
N ASN A 637 -31.16 2.29 -19.66
CA ASN A 637 -29.78 2.36 -20.13
C ASN A 637 -28.84 1.75 -19.09
N ASP A 638 -27.85 1.01 -19.58
CA ASP A 638 -26.81 0.35 -18.78
C ASP A 638 -25.46 0.52 -19.47
N MET A 639 -24.54 1.19 -18.79
CA MET A 639 -23.26 1.59 -19.35
C MET A 639 -22.11 1.32 -18.39
N ASN A 640 -20.96 0.96 -18.95
CA ASN A 640 -19.71 0.91 -18.22
C ASN A 640 -18.88 2.15 -18.58
N ALA A 641 -18.34 2.80 -17.55
CA ALA A 641 -17.52 3.98 -17.69
C ALA A 641 -16.11 3.74 -17.14
N LYS A 642 -15.15 4.46 -17.73
CA LYS A 642 -13.74 4.43 -17.34
C LYS A 642 -13.16 5.84 -17.37
N VAL A 643 -12.24 6.10 -16.46
CA VAL A 643 -11.40 7.31 -16.43
C VAL A 643 -9.96 6.89 -16.19
N HIS A 644 -9.03 7.46 -16.94
CA HIS A 644 -7.61 7.20 -16.79
C HIS A 644 -6.83 8.51 -16.89
N GLY A 645 -6.35 8.96 -15.74
CA GLY A 645 -5.45 10.10 -15.63
C GLY A 645 -4.01 9.72 -15.97
N GLN A 646 -3.30 10.58 -16.69
CA GLN A 646 -1.87 10.38 -16.98
C GLN A 646 -1.10 10.18 -15.67
N GLY A 647 -0.34 9.08 -15.58
CA GLY A 647 0.47 8.77 -14.39
C GLY A 647 -0.32 8.31 -13.17
N LEU A 648 -1.62 8.04 -13.29
CA LEU A 648 -2.49 7.52 -12.24
C LEU A 648 -3.08 6.15 -12.63
N TYR A 649 -3.62 5.44 -11.65
CA TYR A 649 -4.37 4.20 -11.91
C TYR A 649 -5.68 4.49 -12.66
N GLY A 650 -6.14 3.51 -13.44
CA GLY A 650 -7.41 3.61 -14.16
C GLY A 650 -8.60 3.25 -13.27
N GLU A 651 -9.66 4.02 -13.39
CA GLU A 651 -10.90 3.88 -12.62
C GLU A 651 -12.00 3.32 -13.51
N SER A 652 -12.87 2.45 -12.97
CA SER A 652 -14.02 1.89 -13.68
C SER A 652 -15.23 1.80 -12.77
N TYR A 653 -16.38 2.21 -13.30
CA TYR A 653 -17.65 2.30 -12.58
C TYR A 653 -18.81 2.12 -13.57
N ASP A 654 -20.00 1.85 -13.07
CA ASP A 654 -21.19 1.70 -13.90
C ASP A 654 -22.06 2.98 -13.88
N ILE A 655 -22.79 3.20 -14.96
CA ILE A 655 -23.80 4.26 -15.09
C ILE A 655 -25.10 3.65 -15.60
N LYS A 656 -26.17 3.74 -14.81
CA LYS A 656 -27.47 3.11 -15.13
C LYS A 656 -28.59 4.09 -14.89
N GLY A 657 -29.67 3.95 -15.63
CA GLY A 657 -30.82 4.80 -15.39
C GLY A 657 -31.83 4.80 -16.50
N VAL A 658 -32.79 5.71 -16.34
CA VAL A 658 -33.93 5.83 -17.23
C VAL A 658 -33.90 7.21 -17.87
N THR A 659 -34.08 7.25 -19.18
CA THR A 659 -34.31 8.49 -19.92
C THR A 659 -35.70 8.44 -20.54
N ALA A 660 -36.39 9.57 -20.57
CA ALA A 660 -37.74 9.66 -21.10
C ALA A 660 -37.93 10.99 -21.83
N SER A 661 -38.77 11.01 -22.87
CA SER A 661 -39.08 12.26 -23.57
C SER A 661 -40.51 12.29 -24.06
N LEU A 662 -41.02 13.51 -24.17
CA LEU A 662 -42.28 13.84 -24.82
C LEU A 662 -42.03 15.01 -25.77
N GLU A 663 -42.39 14.82 -27.03
CA GLU A 663 -42.33 15.81 -28.10
C GLU A 663 -43.73 16.05 -28.67
N ALA A 664 -44.03 17.30 -29.02
CA ALA A 664 -45.22 17.64 -29.79
C ALA A 664 -44.85 18.69 -30.85
N GLY A 665 -45.60 18.69 -31.95
CA GLY A 665 -45.46 19.72 -32.96
C GLY A 665 -46.65 19.78 -33.89
N TYR A 666 -46.72 20.84 -34.71
CA TYR A 666 -47.88 21.09 -35.56
C TYR A 666 -47.43 21.48 -36.96
N ALA A 667 -47.64 20.61 -37.94
CA ALA A 667 -47.24 20.87 -39.32
C ALA A 667 -48.35 21.61 -40.09
N PHE A 668 -47.99 22.69 -40.77
CA PHE A 668 -48.91 23.41 -41.65
C PHE A 668 -48.20 23.94 -42.89
N GLN A 669 -48.93 23.95 -44.00
CA GLN A 669 -48.43 24.46 -45.26
C GLN A 669 -48.49 26.00 -45.25
N VAL A 670 -47.38 26.63 -45.61
CA VAL A 670 -47.26 28.10 -45.67
C VAL A 670 -47.23 28.63 -47.10
N GLY A 671 -47.00 27.75 -48.08
CA GLY A 671 -47.00 28.12 -49.49
C GLY A 671 -46.76 26.95 -50.43
N GLN A 672 -46.69 27.28 -51.71
CA GLN A 672 -46.36 26.35 -52.79
C GLN A 672 -45.23 26.97 -53.61
N MET A 673 -44.17 26.21 -53.86
CA MET A 673 -43.03 26.63 -54.68
C MET A 673 -43.33 26.47 -56.16
N ASN A 674 -44.05 25.40 -56.51
CA ASN A 674 -44.62 25.14 -57.83
C ASN A 674 -45.79 24.16 -57.66
N GLU A 675 -46.42 23.76 -58.76
CA GLU A 675 -47.55 22.82 -58.75
C GLU A 675 -47.23 21.51 -58.01
N ASN A 676 -45.96 21.09 -57.96
CA ASN A 676 -45.54 19.82 -57.39
C ASN A 676 -45.00 19.92 -55.97
N TYR A 677 -44.59 21.09 -55.47
CA TYR A 677 -43.90 21.21 -54.18
C TYR A 677 -44.53 22.24 -53.25
N GLY A 678 -44.94 21.79 -52.07
CA GLY A 678 -45.41 22.62 -50.96
C GLY A 678 -44.29 22.98 -49.97
N ILE A 679 -44.37 24.18 -49.40
CA ILE A 679 -43.49 24.66 -48.33
C ILE A 679 -44.24 24.46 -47.00
N TRP A 680 -43.65 23.72 -46.09
CA TRP A 680 -44.23 23.39 -44.79
C TRP A 680 -43.38 23.93 -43.65
N ILE A 681 -44.06 24.36 -42.58
CA ILE A 681 -43.44 24.72 -41.31
C ILE A 681 -44.05 23.86 -40.21
N GLN A 682 -43.21 23.38 -39.32
CA GLN A 682 -43.56 22.56 -38.18
C GLN A 682 -42.85 23.09 -36.92
N PRO A 683 -43.47 24.00 -36.13
CA PRO A 683 -43.06 24.25 -34.76
C PRO A 683 -43.06 22.96 -33.94
N GLN A 684 -42.08 22.83 -33.05
CA GLN A 684 -41.83 21.66 -32.22
C GLN A 684 -41.45 22.07 -30.80
N ALA A 685 -41.94 21.33 -29.83
CA ALA A 685 -41.53 21.42 -28.44
C ALA A 685 -41.26 20.02 -27.91
N GLN A 686 -40.16 19.85 -27.17
CA GLN A 686 -39.77 18.57 -26.59
C GLN A 686 -39.26 18.77 -25.17
N ILE A 687 -39.62 17.87 -24.26
CA ILE A 687 -39.12 17.79 -22.90
C ILE A 687 -38.51 16.42 -22.72
N THR A 688 -37.26 16.36 -22.25
CA THR A 688 -36.51 15.13 -22.02
C THR A 688 -36.03 15.09 -20.58
N TRP A 689 -36.45 14.07 -19.84
CA TRP A 689 -35.92 13.74 -18.53
C TRP A 689 -34.71 12.82 -18.68
N MET A 690 -33.60 13.23 -18.08
CA MET A 690 -32.30 12.58 -18.13
C MET A 690 -31.97 12.04 -16.73
N GLY A 691 -32.39 10.80 -16.45
CA GLY A 691 -32.26 10.16 -15.15
C GLY A 691 -31.20 9.07 -15.11
N MET A 692 -30.01 9.35 -15.64
CA MET A 692 -28.85 8.48 -15.46
C MET A 692 -28.16 8.78 -14.13
N ASP A 693 -27.81 7.72 -13.42
CA ASP A 693 -27.08 7.76 -12.17
C ASP A 693 -25.77 6.98 -12.34
N ALA A 694 -24.67 7.57 -11.87
CA ALA A 694 -23.35 6.96 -11.92
C ALA A 694 -22.98 6.51 -10.51
N ASP A 695 -22.48 5.29 -10.37
CA ASP A 695 -22.12 4.76 -9.06
C ASP A 695 -21.11 5.68 -8.36
N ASP A 696 -21.40 6.01 -7.09
CA ASP A 696 -20.45 6.67 -6.19
C ASP A 696 -19.19 5.78 -6.08
N HIS A 697 -18.00 6.32 -6.33
CA HIS A 697 -16.76 5.53 -6.31
C HIS A 697 -15.61 6.26 -5.60
N ILE A 698 -14.68 5.47 -5.05
CA ILE A 698 -13.44 5.97 -4.45
C ILE A 698 -12.31 5.61 -5.41
N GLU A 699 -11.57 6.62 -5.89
CA GLU A 699 -10.37 6.42 -6.71
C GLU A 699 -9.27 5.70 -5.93
N TYR A 700 -8.30 5.13 -6.63
CA TYR A 700 -7.15 4.47 -5.99
C TYR A 700 -6.37 5.41 -5.04
N ASN A 701 -6.34 6.72 -5.34
CA ASN A 701 -5.70 7.75 -4.52
C ASN A 701 -6.55 8.20 -3.30
N GLY A 702 -7.72 7.59 -3.09
CA GLY A 702 -8.63 7.88 -1.98
C GLY A 702 -9.68 8.95 -2.23
N THR A 703 -9.71 9.60 -3.41
CA THR A 703 -10.72 10.62 -3.72
C THR A 703 -12.10 10.03 -3.97
N PHE A 704 -13.10 10.52 -3.24
CA PHE A 704 -14.50 10.13 -3.40
C PHE A 704 -15.16 10.96 -4.51
N VAL A 705 -15.64 10.29 -5.56
CA VAL A 705 -16.27 10.91 -6.71
C VAL A 705 -17.75 10.60 -6.72
N LYS A 706 -18.54 11.66 -6.87
CA LYS A 706 -20.00 11.62 -6.95
C LYS A 706 -20.50 12.42 -8.13
N SER A 707 -21.41 11.86 -8.91
CA SER A 707 -22.07 12.58 -10.00
C SER A 707 -23.36 13.25 -9.54
N ASN A 708 -23.87 14.20 -10.33
CA ASN A 708 -25.14 14.83 -10.04
C ASN A 708 -26.31 14.10 -10.71
N ASP A 709 -27.40 13.94 -9.95
CA ASP A 709 -28.56 13.23 -10.48
C ASP A 709 -29.50 14.19 -11.21
N ASN A 710 -30.05 13.67 -12.31
CA ASN A 710 -31.24 14.17 -12.99
C ASN A 710 -31.12 15.56 -13.62
N ASN A 711 -31.29 15.63 -14.94
CA ASN A 711 -31.49 16.87 -15.69
C ASN A 711 -32.83 16.81 -16.46
N VAL A 712 -33.47 17.96 -16.63
CA VAL A 712 -34.57 18.12 -17.58
C VAL A 712 -34.10 19.06 -18.68
N GLN A 713 -34.14 18.57 -19.91
CA GLN A 713 -33.84 19.32 -21.11
C GLN A 713 -35.15 19.69 -21.82
N THR A 714 -35.29 20.96 -22.20
CA THR A 714 -36.39 21.44 -23.03
C THR A 714 -35.83 21.90 -24.36
N ARG A 715 -36.47 21.52 -25.47
CA ARG A 715 -36.16 21.98 -26.81
C ARG A 715 -37.38 22.68 -27.39
N LEU A 716 -37.21 23.91 -27.85
CA LEU A 716 -38.21 24.66 -28.62
C LEU A 716 -37.60 24.98 -29.98
N GLY A 717 -38.31 24.66 -31.06
CA GLY A 717 -37.78 24.92 -32.39
C GLY A 717 -38.83 24.86 -33.48
N ALA A 718 -38.37 25.03 -34.72
CA ALA A 718 -39.20 24.92 -35.90
C ALA A 718 -38.42 24.23 -37.02
N ARG A 719 -39.11 23.32 -37.71
CA ARG A 719 -38.64 22.64 -38.90
C ARG A 719 -39.34 23.21 -40.13
N ALA A 720 -38.58 23.62 -41.14
CA ALA A 720 -39.08 23.97 -42.46
C ALA A 720 -38.67 22.90 -43.46
N TYR A 721 -39.61 22.42 -44.29
CA TYR A 721 -39.32 21.37 -45.26
C TYR A 721 -40.12 21.54 -46.55
N LEU A 722 -39.57 20.99 -47.63
CA LEU A 722 -40.25 20.90 -48.92
C LEU A 722 -40.83 19.50 -49.08
N SER A 723 -42.10 19.41 -49.48
CA SER A 723 -42.76 18.13 -49.72
C SER A 723 -43.53 18.14 -51.04
N ASN A 724 -43.59 17.01 -51.73
CA ASN A 724 -44.35 16.91 -52.97
C ASN A 724 -45.86 16.84 -52.67
N ILE A 725 -46.66 17.71 -53.30
CA ILE A 725 -48.11 17.85 -53.06
C ILE A 725 -48.98 17.20 -54.13
N ASN A 726 -48.39 16.75 -55.25
CA ASN A 726 -49.13 16.21 -56.41
C ASN A 726 -48.82 14.73 -56.72
N SER A 727 -48.08 14.04 -55.86
CA SER A 727 -47.70 12.65 -56.14
C SER A 727 -48.86 11.69 -55.88
N SER A 728 -49.56 11.29 -56.94
CA SER A 728 -50.43 10.11 -56.92
C SER A 728 -49.58 8.84 -56.71
N GLN A 729 -50.08 7.94 -55.87
CA GLN A 729 -49.41 6.71 -55.43
C GLN A 729 -48.89 5.88 -56.63
N ALA A 730 -47.56 5.61 -56.67
CA ALA A 730 -46.98 4.28 -56.98
C ALA A 730 -45.50 4.27 -57.46
N THR A 731 -44.89 5.32 -58.03
CA THR A 731 -43.64 5.09 -58.82
C THR A 731 -42.52 6.14 -58.80
N ARG A 732 -42.44 7.10 -57.87
CA ARG A 732 -41.27 8.02 -57.85
C ARG A 732 -40.69 8.27 -56.47
N SER A 733 -39.35 8.33 -56.44
CA SER A 733 -38.58 8.73 -55.27
C SER A 733 -38.91 10.17 -54.88
N VAL A 734 -39.48 10.37 -53.69
CA VAL A 734 -39.79 11.69 -53.14
C VAL A 734 -38.62 12.12 -52.26
N VAL A 735 -38.05 13.29 -52.53
CA VAL A 735 -36.96 13.90 -51.76
C VAL A 735 -37.48 15.12 -51.01
N GLN A 736 -37.23 15.16 -49.70
CA GLN A 736 -37.69 16.20 -48.78
C GLN A 736 -36.48 16.83 -48.06
N PRO A 737 -35.88 17.89 -48.61
CA PRO A 737 -34.89 18.67 -47.88
C PRO A 737 -35.56 19.44 -46.74
N TYR A 738 -34.86 19.57 -45.62
CA TYR A 738 -35.33 20.28 -44.45
C TYR A 738 -34.25 21.07 -43.73
N PHE A 739 -34.72 22.04 -42.97
CA PHE A 739 -33.93 22.91 -42.11
C PHE A 739 -34.62 23.03 -40.74
N GLU A 740 -33.87 22.91 -39.65
CA GLU A 740 -34.37 23.12 -38.29
C GLU A 740 -33.56 24.16 -37.55
N LEU A 741 -34.28 25.00 -36.79
CA LEU A 741 -33.72 25.89 -35.78
C LEU A 741 -34.29 25.50 -34.43
N ASN A 742 -33.42 25.29 -33.45
CA ASN A 742 -33.83 24.92 -32.10
C ASN A 742 -33.09 25.74 -31.05
N TRP A 743 -33.80 26.07 -29.97
CA TRP A 743 -33.23 26.48 -28.69
C TRP A 743 -33.39 25.33 -27.71
N ILE A 744 -32.27 24.93 -27.09
CA ILE A 744 -32.20 23.85 -26.11
C ILE A 744 -31.83 24.46 -24.76
N HIS A 745 -32.61 24.14 -23.73
CA HIS A 745 -32.42 24.60 -22.37
C HIS A 745 -32.27 23.41 -21.41
N ASN A 746 -31.20 23.40 -20.61
CA ASN A 746 -30.98 22.41 -19.56
C ASN A 746 -31.22 23.04 -18.18
N THR A 747 -32.09 22.43 -17.37
CA THR A 747 -32.41 22.91 -16.02
C THR A 747 -31.19 22.83 -15.07
N LYS A 748 -30.32 21.84 -15.27
CA LYS A 748 -29.05 21.68 -14.54
C LYS A 748 -27.88 21.53 -15.52
N ARG A 749 -26.68 21.84 -15.04
CA ARG A 749 -25.41 21.55 -15.74
C ARG A 749 -24.87 20.23 -15.23
N PHE A 750 -24.39 19.37 -16.13
CA PHE A 750 -23.69 18.15 -15.71
C PHE A 750 -22.48 18.51 -14.87
N ASN A 751 -22.37 17.88 -13.70
CA ASN A 751 -21.33 18.16 -12.73
C ASN A 751 -20.97 16.91 -11.93
N VAL A 752 -19.73 16.92 -11.47
CA VAL A 752 -19.15 15.88 -10.63
C VAL A 752 -18.58 16.57 -9.40
N SER A 753 -18.66 15.89 -8.28
CA SER A 753 -18.08 16.30 -7.02
C SER A 753 -16.93 15.35 -6.71
N MET A 754 -15.73 15.89 -6.54
CA MET A 754 -14.55 15.14 -6.08
C MET A 754 -14.25 15.64 -4.67
N ASP A 755 -14.52 14.78 -3.68
CA ASP A 755 -14.44 15.06 -2.25
C ASP A 755 -15.15 16.36 -1.83
N GLY A 756 -16.37 16.57 -2.34
CA GLY A 756 -17.20 17.73 -2.04
C GLY A 756 -16.94 18.97 -2.91
N THR A 757 -15.81 19.03 -3.63
CA THR A 757 -15.54 20.13 -4.58
C THR A 757 -16.14 19.82 -5.94
N LYS A 758 -16.96 20.75 -6.47
CA LYS A 758 -17.71 20.54 -7.71
C LYS A 758 -16.97 21.07 -8.94
N MET A 759 -16.87 20.22 -9.96
CA MET A 759 -16.54 20.60 -11.34
C MET A 759 -17.76 20.41 -12.22
N ARG A 760 -18.02 21.33 -13.15
CA ARG A 760 -19.22 21.30 -14.00
C ARG A 760 -18.90 21.69 -15.43
N GLN A 761 -19.72 21.20 -16.36
CA GLN A 761 -19.71 21.60 -17.76
C GLN A 761 -20.26 23.01 -17.91
N ASP A 762 -19.48 23.92 -18.50
CA ASP A 762 -19.92 25.27 -18.84
C ASP A 762 -20.40 25.32 -20.29
N GLY A 763 -21.14 26.37 -20.64
CA GLY A 763 -21.67 26.52 -22.01
C GLY A 763 -22.93 25.74 -22.38
N ALA A 764 -23.22 24.60 -21.74
CA ALA A 764 -24.31 23.71 -22.16
C ALA A 764 -25.71 24.05 -21.60
N LYS A 765 -25.90 25.18 -20.89
CA LYS A 765 -27.19 25.51 -20.26
C LYS A 765 -28.25 25.96 -21.27
N ASP A 766 -27.86 26.88 -22.15
CA ASP A 766 -28.70 27.46 -23.19
C ASP A 766 -27.94 27.34 -24.50
N VAL A 767 -28.45 26.52 -25.41
CA VAL A 767 -27.75 26.09 -26.62
C VAL A 767 -28.63 26.39 -27.84
N GLY A 768 -28.06 27.06 -28.83
CA GLY A 768 -28.66 27.21 -30.14
C GLY A 768 -28.26 26.03 -31.03
N GLU A 769 -29.21 25.45 -31.77
CA GLU A 769 -28.95 24.35 -32.69
C GLU A 769 -29.50 24.66 -34.08
N VAL A 770 -28.70 24.35 -35.09
CA VAL A 770 -29.09 24.33 -36.50
C VAL A 770 -28.98 22.90 -37.02
N ARG A 771 -30.00 22.41 -37.75
CA ARG A 771 -29.93 21.13 -38.46
C ARG A 771 -30.30 21.30 -39.92
N LEU A 772 -29.55 20.61 -40.78
CA LEU A 772 -29.78 20.55 -42.22
C LEU A 772 -29.85 19.08 -42.60
N GLY A 773 -30.88 18.69 -43.32
CA GLY A 773 -31.04 17.29 -43.70
C GLY A 773 -31.88 17.07 -44.94
N VAL A 774 -31.93 15.81 -45.34
CA VAL A 774 -32.72 15.33 -46.46
C VAL A 774 -33.32 13.97 -46.12
N GLU A 775 -34.58 13.81 -46.44
CA GLU A 775 -35.30 12.54 -46.37
C GLU A 775 -35.66 12.10 -47.79
N ALA A 776 -35.53 10.81 -48.10
CA ALA A 776 -35.79 10.30 -49.43
C ALA A 776 -36.47 8.93 -49.38
N ASN A 777 -37.58 8.80 -50.10
CA ASN A 777 -38.19 7.49 -50.39
C ASN A 777 -37.49 6.90 -51.61
N ILE A 778 -36.77 5.80 -51.44
CA ILE A 778 -36.05 5.16 -52.56
C ILE A 778 -37.03 4.35 -53.40
N ASN A 779 -37.89 3.59 -52.73
CA ASN A 779 -38.99 2.82 -53.33
C ASN A 779 -40.17 2.81 -52.34
N GLN A 780 -41.18 1.97 -52.59
CA GLN A 780 -42.40 1.88 -51.77
C GLN A 780 -42.15 1.34 -50.35
N ASN A 781 -41.04 0.63 -50.13
CA ASN A 781 -40.74 -0.06 -48.87
C ASN A 781 -39.50 0.52 -48.17
N THR A 782 -38.69 1.33 -48.84
CA THR A 782 -37.38 1.77 -48.34
C THR A 782 -37.28 3.29 -48.36
N SER A 783 -36.97 3.85 -47.20
CA SER A 783 -36.70 5.27 -47.00
C SER A 783 -35.33 5.48 -46.34
N LEU A 784 -34.67 6.56 -46.69
CA LEU A 784 -33.37 6.97 -46.16
C LEU A 784 -33.46 8.40 -45.64
N TRP A 785 -32.67 8.72 -44.61
CA TRP A 785 -32.45 10.09 -44.19
C TRP A 785 -31.00 10.34 -43.80
N LEU A 786 -30.59 11.59 -43.98
CA LEU A 786 -29.27 12.07 -43.64
C LEU A 786 -29.41 13.50 -43.11
N HIS A 787 -28.72 13.82 -42.02
CA HIS A 787 -28.60 15.21 -41.58
C HIS A 787 -27.28 15.49 -40.88
N VAL A 788 -26.97 16.78 -40.83
CA VAL A 788 -25.89 17.35 -40.03
C VAL A 788 -26.50 18.37 -39.07
N GLY A 789 -26.13 18.26 -37.80
CA GLY A 789 -26.50 19.18 -36.74
C GLY A 789 -25.29 19.92 -36.19
N HIS A 790 -25.47 21.17 -35.79
CA HIS A 790 -24.46 21.93 -35.08
C HIS A 790 -25.10 22.71 -33.93
N GLN A 791 -24.57 22.51 -32.74
CA GLN A 791 -24.96 23.16 -31.50
C GLN A 791 -23.88 24.12 -31.03
N MET A 792 -24.31 25.29 -30.56
CA MET A 792 -23.44 26.34 -30.03
C MET A 792 -23.99 26.85 -28.69
N GLY A 793 -23.14 26.88 -27.67
CA GLY A 793 -23.45 27.42 -26.34
C GLY A 793 -22.50 28.55 -25.95
N SER A 794 -22.58 29.01 -24.70
CA SER A 794 -21.55 29.90 -24.13
C SER A 794 -20.23 29.15 -23.87
N ASP A 795 -19.19 29.83 -23.39
CA ASP A 795 -17.97 29.20 -22.85
C ASP A 795 -17.34 28.15 -23.78
N SER A 796 -17.33 28.46 -25.08
CA SER A 796 -16.78 27.61 -26.15
C SER A 796 -17.46 26.24 -26.34
N TYR A 797 -18.64 26.01 -25.75
CA TYR A 797 -19.39 24.77 -25.95
C TYR A 797 -19.84 24.61 -27.39
N ARG A 798 -19.56 23.43 -27.96
CA ARG A 798 -19.99 23.05 -29.30
C ARG A 798 -20.20 21.55 -29.43
N ASP A 799 -21.21 21.15 -30.17
CA ASP A 799 -21.48 19.76 -30.53
C ASP A 799 -21.84 19.70 -32.02
N THR A 800 -21.15 18.85 -32.77
CA THR A 800 -21.42 18.65 -34.21
C THR A 800 -21.79 17.22 -34.44
N THR A 801 -22.89 16.99 -35.14
CA THR A 801 -23.50 15.67 -35.27
C THR A 801 -23.74 15.36 -36.74
N ALA A 802 -23.52 14.11 -37.13
CA ALA A 802 -23.89 13.59 -38.43
C ALA A 802 -24.64 12.28 -38.21
N GLN A 803 -25.84 12.18 -38.77
CA GLN A 803 -26.67 11.00 -38.61
C GLN A 803 -27.17 10.53 -39.96
N PHE A 804 -27.12 9.22 -40.14
CA PHE A 804 -27.70 8.52 -41.25
C PHE A 804 -28.69 7.49 -40.72
N GLY A 805 -29.80 7.29 -41.43
CA GLY A 805 -30.70 6.20 -41.12
C GLY A 805 -31.43 5.64 -42.32
N LEU A 806 -31.94 4.43 -42.12
CA LEU A 806 -32.69 3.64 -43.08
C LEU A 806 -33.94 3.10 -42.41
N LYS A 807 -35.06 3.18 -43.11
CA LYS A 807 -36.34 2.59 -42.70
C LYS A 807 -36.83 1.64 -43.78
N TYR A 808 -37.30 0.47 -43.37
CA TYR A 808 -37.92 -0.54 -44.21
C TYR A 808 -39.32 -0.88 -43.71
N SER A 809 -40.31 -0.76 -44.57
CA SER A 809 -41.73 -1.05 -44.31
C SER A 809 -42.13 -2.32 -45.05
N PHE A 810 -42.82 -3.25 -44.37
CA PHE A 810 -43.20 -4.55 -44.91
C PHE A 810 -44.69 -4.88 -44.76
#